data_AF-A0A395T6V4-F1
#
_entry.id   AF-A0A395T6V4-F1
#
_cell.length_a   1.000
_cell.length_b   1.000
_cell.length_c   1.000
_cell.angle_alpha   90.00
_cell.angle_beta   90.00
_cell.angle_gamma   90.00
#
_symmetry.space_group_name_H-M   'P 1'
#
loop_
_entity.id
_entity.type
_entity.pdbx_description
1 polymer ?
#
loop_
_entity_poly.entity_id
_entity_poly.type
_entity_poly.pdbx_seq_one_letter_code
_entity_poly.pdbx_strand_id
1 'polypeptide(L)'
;MRSLLSRSTRLSAQLLQSRILNRSKLSVRRGFTSSLVRHDQNSDVATKDSPAQSNTDNLAGEAKQNGQPVKKMSRLAALKKRSQVSDTSKIGVKEDETSQRYILGQSADKPIRARFAPSPTGYLHLGSLRTALFNNLVAKATKGGDFIIRIEDTDQNRLVPDAEERIFKDLEWAGLSWSEGPDKGGPYGPYRQSERLETYKEHTQTLIENGSAYRCFCNQSVLEAQKRALHDAGKPTAYPGTCRSVPRSESDERAAKGEAHVVRLNSGRFGTPKFKDAIYGPFQKKEPEEDFVLMKTDGFPTYHLANVVDDHLMKITHVIRGEEWLISTPKHLALYEAFGWEPPTFAHLGLLVSNDGSKLSKRNASVNLSTYMDQNIFPMALQAWLANLGASFKKGAPTPRFLEDVAENLTYKFTRGGIKLNPQKLDFFQHEYRNLLFKTPLSDHTPREQDIIKNNLLKPLINKVHEITSQSEESIDTYVPIQPRGTSLEWPAPLTLVPALLSSESSQQTYAFQTLAQETSRYASVDDVPRLLPYLFWRPPVAIYRAALATETPRRDLIELVLDTVNSIDSWETALDHLLRRVPSDQAPDLHSLLRLVAIGSSQAAGKASRILFSVLGQDEWRVRATQVHNLLLELDSGGESLRRKWIDEATIMTSEVNNSVE
;
A
#
# COMPACT_ATOMS: atom_id res chain seq x y z
N MET A 1 -10.69 -45.17 12.01
CA MET A 1 -10.75 -43.80 12.57
C MET A 1 -10.30 -43.81 14.04
N ARG A 2 -8.98 -43.72 14.29
CA ARG A 2 -8.29 -43.32 15.56
C ARG A 2 -6.77 -43.60 15.58
N SER A 3 -6.12 -43.85 14.43
CA SER A 3 -4.65 -44.05 14.37
C SER A 3 -3.90 -43.25 13.28
N LEU A 4 -4.54 -42.23 12.67
CA LEU A 4 -3.92 -41.44 11.58
C LEU A 4 -3.62 -39.98 11.92
N LEU A 5 -3.81 -39.54 13.18
CA LEU A 5 -3.60 -38.15 13.60
C LEU A 5 -2.29 -37.89 14.38
N SER A 6 -1.42 -38.89 14.57
CA SER A 6 -0.18 -38.72 15.35
C SER A 6 1.12 -38.63 14.52
N ARG A 7 1.02 -38.61 13.18
CA ARG A 7 2.20 -38.53 12.28
C ARG A 7 2.39 -37.20 11.54
N SER A 8 1.46 -36.24 11.66
CA SER A 8 1.57 -34.92 11.00
C SER A 8 2.30 -33.86 11.84
N THR A 9 2.43 -34.06 13.15
CA THR A 9 3.00 -33.06 14.08
C THR A 9 4.51 -33.21 14.34
N ARG A 10 5.19 -34.19 13.74
CA ARG A 10 6.65 -34.39 13.93
C ARG A 10 7.54 -33.91 12.78
N LEU A 11 6.99 -33.50 11.64
CA LEU A 11 7.78 -32.97 10.51
C LEU A 11 7.85 -31.44 10.46
N SER A 12 7.06 -30.73 11.26
CA SER A 12 7.06 -29.25 11.32
C SER A 12 8.06 -28.68 12.33
N ALA A 13 8.58 -29.50 13.26
CA ALA A 13 9.50 -29.06 14.31
C ALA A 13 10.98 -29.08 13.91
N GLN A 14 11.37 -29.83 12.86
CA GLN A 14 12.77 -29.94 12.43
C GLN A 14 13.21 -28.90 11.38
N LEU A 15 12.29 -28.08 10.85
CA LEU A 15 12.60 -27.02 9.88
C LEU A 15 12.73 -25.62 10.50
N LEU A 16 12.42 -25.45 11.80
CA LEU A 16 12.58 -24.17 12.50
C LEU A 16 13.93 -24.02 13.23
N GLN A 17 14.65 -25.12 13.52
CA GLN A 17 15.92 -25.06 14.27
C GLN A 17 17.15 -24.67 13.44
N SER A 18 17.07 -24.61 12.10
CA SER A 18 18.23 -24.28 11.25
C SER A 18 18.38 -22.79 10.90
N ARG A 19 17.59 -21.89 11.51
CA ARG A 19 17.67 -20.43 11.26
C ARG A 19 18.19 -19.58 12.43
N ILE A 20 18.53 -20.19 13.56
CA ILE A 20 18.95 -19.45 14.78
C ILE A 20 20.48 -19.50 15.02
N LEU A 21 21.26 -20.26 14.26
CA LEU A 21 22.70 -20.45 14.49
C LEU A 21 23.65 -19.65 13.58
N ASN A 22 23.26 -18.46 13.11
CA ASN A 22 24.15 -17.64 12.26
C ASN A 22 24.03 -16.11 12.47
N ARG A 23 23.93 -15.67 13.73
CA ARG A 23 24.11 -14.26 14.10
C ARG A 23 24.87 -14.09 15.42
N SER A 24 26.12 -14.54 15.44
CA SER A 24 27.06 -14.16 16.51
C SER A 24 28.49 -14.30 16.01
N LYS A 25 29.00 -13.24 15.36
CA LYS A 25 30.43 -12.90 15.29
C LYS A 25 30.59 -11.54 14.63
N LEU A 26 31.00 -10.55 15.42
CA LEU A 26 31.90 -9.42 15.13
C LEU A 26 31.52 -8.17 15.96
N SER A 27 31.99 -8.21 17.21
CA SER A 27 32.39 -7.04 17.98
C SER A 27 33.85 -6.74 17.62
N VAL A 28 34.20 -5.50 17.21
CA VAL A 28 35.45 -4.80 17.63
C VAL A 28 35.29 -3.27 17.43
N ARG A 29 35.41 -2.57 18.56
CA ARG A 29 35.95 -1.22 18.88
C ARG A 29 35.89 -0.05 17.85
N ARG A 30 35.30 1.05 18.34
CA ARG A 30 35.53 2.44 17.89
C ARG A 30 36.88 2.96 18.36
N GLY A 31 37.56 3.72 17.49
CA GLY A 31 38.65 4.64 17.82
C GLY A 31 38.69 5.75 16.77
N PHE A 32 38.57 7.01 17.22
CA PHE A 32 38.71 8.24 16.44
C PHE A 32 40.12 8.40 15.85
N THR A 33 40.24 9.00 14.65
CA THR A 33 41.08 10.20 14.39
C THR A 33 40.93 10.69 12.94
N SER A 34 41.06 12.01 12.78
CA SER A 34 41.07 12.78 11.54
C SER A 34 42.36 12.59 10.72
N SER A 35 42.29 12.85 9.41
CA SER A 35 43.22 13.69 8.61
C SER A 35 43.36 13.22 7.16
N LEU A 36 43.00 14.10 6.21
CA LEU A 36 43.86 14.66 5.16
C LEU A 36 44.91 13.77 4.46
N VAL A 37 44.92 13.83 3.11
CA VAL A 37 46.08 13.98 2.19
C VAL A 37 46.23 12.94 1.05
N ARG A 38 46.14 13.52 -0.16
CA ARG A 38 46.89 13.36 -1.43
C ARG A 38 46.95 12.05 -2.21
N HIS A 39 46.73 12.26 -3.52
CA HIS A 39 47.37 11.63 -4.66
C HIS A 39 48.84 11.27 -4.45
N ASP A 40 49.25 10.12 -4.98
CA ASP A 40 50.40 10.11 -5.88
C ASP A 40 50.35 8.98 -6.92
N GLN A 41 51.11 9.22 -7.98
CA GLN A 41 51.22 8.52 -9.25
C GLN A 41 52.18 7.31 -9.22
N ASN A 42 52.03 6.39 -10.18
CA ASN A 42 53.07 5.75 -11.03
C ASN A 42 52.44 4.56 -11.77
N SER A 43 52.32 4.56 -13.10
CA SER A 43 53.33 4.28 -14.15
C SER A 43 53.65 2.78 -14.29
N ASP A 44 53.33 2.19 -15.46
CA ASP A 44 54.26 1.45 -16.34
C ASP A 44 53.52 0.84 -17.56
N VAL A 45 53.88 1.25 -18.80
CA VAL A 45 54.71 0.53 -19.82
C VAL A 45 53.85 -0.30 -20.80
N ALA A 46 53.61 0.21 -22.03
CA ALA A 46 54.18 -0.21 -23.34
C ALA A 46 53.54 -1.52 -23.89
N THR A 47 53.20 -1.74 -25.17
CA THR A 47 53.55 -1.16 -26.48
C THR A 47 52.68 -1.82 -27.57
N LYS A 48 52.38 -1.10 -28.67
CA LYS A 48 52.30 -1.53 -30.10
C LYS A 48 51.25 -2.62 -30.49
N ASP A 49 50.58 -2.64 -31.64
CA ASP A 49 50.81 -2.12 -33.00
C ASP A 49 49.47 -1.89 -33.75
N SER A 50 49.49 -0.96 -34.72
CA SER A 50 48.55 -0.87 -35.88
C SER A 50 49.37 -1.06 -37.17
N PRO A 51 48.80 -1.24 -38.40
CA PRO A 51 48.27 -0.08 -39.14
C PRO A 51 47.18 -0.35 -40.19
N ALA A 52 46.58 0.76 -40.64
CA ALA A 52 45.72 0.92 -41.80
C ALA A 52 46.54 1.08 -43.10
N GLN A 53 45.86 0.97 -44.26
CA GLN A 53 46.33 1.47 -45.55
C GLN A 53 45.36 2.54 -46.10
N SER A 54 45.95 3.59 -46.66
CA SER A 54 45.31 4.64 -47.48
C SER A 54 46.18 4.85 -48.72
N ASN A 55 45.57 5.10 -49.88
CA ASN A 55 46.25 5.57 -51.09
C ASN A 55 45.76 6.96 -51.51
N THR A 56 46.63 7.66 -52.21
CA THR A 56 46.72 9.10 -52.44
C THR A 56 46.43 9.50 -53.90
N ASP A 57 46.59 10.81 -54.17
CA ASP A 57 46.88 11.52 -55.45
C ASP A 57 45.65 11.99 -56.27
N ASN A 58 45.62 13.14 -56.98
CA ASN A 58 46.47 14.32 -57.20
C ASN A 58 45.64 15.36 -58.01
N LEU A 59 46.07 16.64 -58.03
CA LEU A 59 46.09 17.62 -59.16
C LEU A 59 45.72 19.08 -58.80
N ALA A 60 46.37 20.00 -59.53
CA ALA A 60 46.75 21.37 -59.17
C ALA A 60 46.02 22.48 -59.95
N GLY A 61 46.17 23.74 -59.51
CA GLY A 61 45.98 24.95 -60.36
C GLY A 61 45.56 26.26 -59.65
N GLU A 62 46.56 27.11 -59.33
CA GLU A 62 46.64 28.62 -59.37
C GLU A 62 45.41 29.52 -59.00
N ALA A 63 45.49 30.69 -58.33
CA ALA A 63 46.54 31.51 -57.71
C ALA A 63 45.92 32.57 -56.74
N LYS A 64 46.66 32.85 -55.65
CA LYS A 64 46.83 34.06 -54.76
C LYS A 64 45.83 35.24 -54.90
N GLN A 65 45.32 35.92 -53.86
CA GLN A 65 45.94 36.59 -52.69
C GLN A 65 44.82 36.82 -51.62
N ASN A 66 44.97 36.76 -50.29
CA ASN A 66 45.84 37.52 -49.39
C ASN A 66 45.74 36.95 -47.94
N GLY A 67 46.86 36.95 -47.18
CA GLY A 67 46.88 37.24 -45.73
C GLY A 67 46.49 36.17 -44.69
N GLN A 68 47.49 35.43 -44.20
CA GLN A 68 47.53 34.51 -43.04
C GLN A 68 47.42 35.20 -41.64
N PRO A 69 47.45 34.48 -40.48
CA PRO A 69 47.11 33.08 -40.19
C PRO A 69 46.20 32.87 -38.95
N VAL A 70 45.50 31.74 -38.95
CA VAL A 70 44.82 31.15 -37.78
C VAL A 70 45.82 30.31 -36.96
N LYS A 71 45.95 30.58 -35.66
CA LYS A 71 46.53 29.64 -34.67
C LYS A 71 45.41 28.93 -33.91
N LYS A 72 45.35 27.60 -34.01
CA LYS A 72 44.57 26.72 -33.14
C LYS A 72 45.22 26.65 -31.75
N MET A 73 44.45 26.90 -30.69
CA MET A 73 44.70 26.32 -29.37
C MET A 73 43.39 25.90 -28.68
N SER A 74 43.32 24.59 -28.45
CA SER A 74 42.88 23.87 -27.25
C SER A 74 41.67 24.37 -26.43
N ARG A 75 40.62 23.55 -26.48
CA ARG A 75 39.49 23.46 -25.54
C ARG A 75 39.98 23.15 -24.12
N LEU A 76 40.27 24.16 -23.29
CA LEU A 76 40.30 23.97 -21.82
C LEU A 76 40.25 25.26 -20.98
N ALA A 77 39.91 26.40 -21.57
CA ALA A 77 39.90 27.71 -20.89
C ALA A 77 38.55 28.46 -20.90
N ALA A 78 37.43 27.76 -21.12
CA ALA A 78 36.08 28.35 -21.14
C ALA A 78 35.16 27.88 -20.00
N LEU A 79 35.74 27.55 -18.84
CA LEU A 79 35.01 27.11 -17.64
C LEU A 79 35.78 27.58 -16.39
N LYS A 80 35.72 28.88 -16.10
CA LYS A 80 35.95 29.53 -14.78
C LYS A 80 36.16 31.04 -14.99
N LYS A 81 35.07 31.80 -15.06
CA LYS A 81 34.95 33.21 -14.62
C LYS A 81 33.61 33.77 -15.06
N ARG A 82 32.58 33.51 -14.26
CA ARG A 82 31.45 34.42 -14.06
C ARG A 82 30.74 34.03 -12.77
N SER A 83 31.37 34.41 -11.67
CA SER A 83 30.79 34.44 -10.34
C SER A 83 31.11 35.82 -9.77
N GLN A 84 30.09 36.44 -9.16
CA GLN A 84 30.08 37.76 -8.49
C GLN A 84 29.70 38.95 -9.37
N VAL A 85 28.41 39.30 -9.38
CA VAL A 85 27.90 40.58 -8.86
C VAL A 85 26.55 40.31 -8.20
N SER A 86 26.35 40.90 -7.03
CA SER A 86 25.25 40.79 -6.08
C SER A 86 24.03 41.64 -6.43
N ASP A 87 22.85 41.07 -6.17
CA ASP A 87 21.71 41.62 -5.42
C ASP A 87 21.29 43.09 -5.67
N THR A 88 20.16 43.28 -6.37
CA THR A 88 18.97 44.03 -5.90
C THR A 88 17.93 44.13 -7.03
N SER A 89 16.88 43.32 -6.96
CA SER A 89 15.51 43.73 -7.30
C SER A 89 14.54 42.63 -6.90
N LYS A 90 14.03 42.78 -5.67
CA LYS A 90 12.75 42.19 -5.26
C LYS A 90 11.66 42.73 -6.19
N ILE A 91 11.35 41.97 -7.24
CA ILE A 91 10.05 42.03 -7.90
C ILE A 91 9.32 40.80 -7.39
N GLY A 92 8.32 41.04 -6.53
CA GLY A 92 7.43 40.01 -6.03
C GLY A 92 6.81 39.28 -7.20
N VAL A 93 7.16 38.01 -7.35
CA VAL A 93 6.35 37.08 -8.12
C VAL A 93 5.05 36.95 -7.35
N LYS A 94 4.03 37.68 -7.77
CA LYS A 94 2.64 37.29 -7.47
C LYS A 94 2.52 35.87 -8.01
N GLU A 95 2.31 34.92 -7.10
CA GLU A 95 1.82 33.60 -7.47
C GLU A 95 0.54 33.81 -8.27
N ASP A 96 0.60 33.43 -9.54
CA ASP A 96 -0.49 33.58 -10.48
C ASP A 96 -1.63 32.64 -10.02
N GLU A 97 -2.71 33.24 -9.50
CA GLU A 97 -3.95 32.55 -9.22
C GLU A 97 -4.50 32.01 -10.56
N THR A 98 -4.58 30.68 -10.66
CA THR A 98 -5.07 29.84 -11.79
C THR A 98 -4.02 29.15 -12.68
N SER A 99 -3.01 28.48 -12.10
CA SER A 99 -2.37 27.37 -12.83
C SER A 99 -3.41 26.25 -13.06
N GLN A 100 -4.02 26.20 -14.25
CA GLN A 100 -4.97 25.15 -14.62
C GLN A 100 -4.34 23.77 -14.39
N ARG A 101 -5.01 22.94 -13.59
CA ARG A 101 -4.56 21.59 -13.27
C ARG A 101 -4.92 20.65 -14.42
N TYR A 102 -3.94 19.89 -14.92
CA TYR A 102 -4.15 18.87 -15.94
C TYR A 102 -4.01 17.47 -15.36
N ILE A 103 -4.96 16.59 -15.70
CA ILE A 103 -5.02 15.18 -15.33
C ILE A 103 -4.88 14.37 -16.63
N LEU A 104 -3.75 13.70 -16.82
CA LEU A 104 -3.47 12.88 -18.02
C LEU A 104 -3.71 13.61 -19.36
N GLY A 105 -3.51 14.92 -19.39
CA GLY A 105 -3.68 15.74 -20.60
C GLY A 105 -5.04 16.46 -20.72
N GLN A 106 -5.99 16.18 -19.83
CA GLN A 106 -7.27 16.92 -19.76
C GLN A 106 -7.26 17.94 -18.61
N SER A 107 -7.81 19.14 -18.85
CA SER A 107 -8.04 20.12 -17.77
C SER A 107 -8.99 19.55 -16.73
N ALA A 108 -8.70 19.78 -15.44
CA ALA A 108 -9.54 19.35 -14.33
C ALA A 108 -10.96 19.97 -14.33
N ASP A 109 -11.18 21.03 -15.11
CA ASP A 109 -12.50 21.63 -15.29
C ASP A 109 -13.40 20.87 -16.28
N LYS A 110 -12.85 19.92 -17.02
CA LYS A 110 -13.61 19.07 -17.96
C LYS A 110 -13.77 17.66 -17.38
N PRO A 111 -14.96 17.05 -17.51
CA PRO A 111 -15.23 15.75 -16.91
C PRO A 111 -14.41 14.65 -17.59
N ILE A 112 -13.78 13.80 -16.77
CA ILE A 112 -13.22 12.52 -17.20
C ILE A 112 -14.22 11.41 -16.91
N ARG A 113 -14.67 10.71 -17.96
CA ARG A 113 -15.41 9.44 -17.84
C ARG A 113 -14.43 8.30 -18.02
N ALA A 114 -14.15 7.58 -16.94
CA ALA A 114 -13.16 6.52 -16.86
C ALA A 114 -13.81 5.21 -16.40
N ARG A 115 -13.28 4.06 -16.83
CA ARG A 115 -13.87 2.75 -16.50
C ARG A 115 -12.86 1.73 -16.03
N PHE A 116 -13.23 1.02 -14.97
CA PHE A 116 -12.61 -0.25 -14.62
C PHE A 116 -13.37 -1.38 -15.31
N ALA A 117 -12.66 -2.12 -16.17
CA ALA A 117 -13.26 -3.14 -17.02
C ALA A 117 -12.64 -4.53 -16.74
N PRO A 118 -12.94 -5.17 -15.58
CA PRO A 118 -12.40 -6.48 -15.25
C PRO A 118 -13.15 -7.61 -15.98
N SER A 119 -12.41 -8.64 -16.39
CA SER A 119 -12.99 -9.93 -16.74
C SER A 119 -13.10 -10.80 -15.49
N PRO A 120 -14.27 -11.42 -15.19
CA PRO A 120 -14.47 -12.25 -14.00
C PRO A 120 -13.88 -13.66 -14.19
N THR A 121 -12.61 -13.71 -14.61
CA THR A 121 -11.84 -14.96 -14.85
C THR A 121 -10.90 -15.31 -13.70
N GLY A 122 -11.12 -14.65 -12.55
CA GLY A 122 -10.34 -14.78 -11.33
C GLY A 122 -10.59 -13.58 -10.41
N TYR A 123 -10.03 -13.66 -9.20
CA TYR A 123 -10.22 -12.63 -8.18
C TYR A 123 -9.37 -11.38 -8.41
N LEU A 124 -9.82 -10.27 -7.81
CA LEU A 124 -9.11 -9.01 -7.87
C LEU A 124 -7.74 -9.15 -7.20
N HIS A 125 -6.70 -8.71 -7.92
CA HIS A 125 -5.34 -8.63 -7.39
C HIS A 125 -4.89 -7.18 -7.28
N LEU A 126 -3.78 -6.95 -6.57
CA LEU A 126 -3.27 -5.61 -6.29
C LEU A 126 -3.09 -4.73 -7.54
N GLY A 127 -2.59 -5.30 -8.64
CA GLY A 127 -2.50 -4.60 -9.94
C GLY A 127 -3.85 -4.12 -10.48
N SER A 128 -4.88 -4.96 -10.45
CA SER A 128 -6.24 -4.60 -10.90
C SER A 128 -6.88 -3.59 -9.97
N LEU A 129 -6.68 -3.71 -8.65
CA LEU A 129 -7.13 -2.70 -7.69
C LEU A 129 -6.45 -1.35 -7.96
N ARG A 130 -5.16 -1.33 -8.28
CA ARG A 130 -4.46 -0.09 -8.68
C ARG A 130 -5.05 0.50 -9.96
N THR A 131 -5.40 -0.30 -10.95
CA THR A 131 -6.09 0.19 -12.15
C THR A 131 -7.47 0.77 -11.82
N ALA A 132 -8.27 0.09 -10.99
CA ALA A 132 -9.56 0.61 -10.52
C ALA A 132 -9.41 1.93 -9.77
N LEU A 133 -8.45 1.99 -8.85
CA LEU A 133 -8.10 3.18 -8.08
C LEU A 133 -7.76 4.36 -8.99
N PHE A 134 -6.89 4.18 -9.99
CA PHE A 134 -6.51 5.28 -10.87
C PHE A 134 -7.66 5.77 -11.75
N ASN A 135 -8.53 4.87 -12.24
CA ASN A 135 -9.74 5.29 -12.96
C ASN A 135 -10.67 6.12 -12.04
N ASN A 136 -10.81 5.73 -10.77
CA ASN A 136 -11.59 6.48 -9.78
C ASN A 136 -10.96 7.84 -9.45
N LEU A 137 -9.66 7.87 -9.19
CA LEU A 137 -8.91 9.08 -8.84
C LEU A 137 -8.98 10.14 -9.94
N VAL A 138 -8.82 9.75 -11.21
CA VAL A 138 -8.90 10.73 -12.31
C VAL A 138 -10.30 11.29 -12.45
N ALA A 139 -11.33 10.47 -12.26
CA ALA A 139 -12.72 10.93 -12.31
C ALA A 139 -12.97 11.95 -11.20
N LYS A 140 -12.61 11.60 -9.95
CA LYS A 140 -12.70 12.49 -8.78
C LYS A 140 -11.87 13.76 -8.88
N ALA A 141 -10.72 13.71 -9.55
CA ALA A 141 -9.86 14.87 -9.75
C ALA A 141 -10.40 15.87 -10.79
N THR A 142 -11.52 15.55 -11.45
CA THR A 142 -12.16 16.42 -12.45
C THR A 142 -13.59 16.78 -12.08
N LYS A 143 -14.04 17.96 -12.50
CA LYS A 143 -15.43 18.40 -12.29
C LYS A 143 -16.38 17.55 -13.12
N GLY A 144 -17.31 16.87 -12.44
CA GLY A 144 -18.32 16.02 -13.08
C GLY A 144 -17.76 14.74 -13.71
N GLY A 145 -16.59 14.26 -13.26
CA GLY A 145 -16.04 13.00 -13.73
C GLY A 145 -16.82 11.78 -13.23
N ASP A 146 -16.82 10.71 -14.02
CA ASP A 146 -17.51 9.45 -13.71
C ASP A 146 -16.54 8.29 -13.66
N PHE A 147 -16.75 7.42 -12.67
CA PHE A 147 -16.07 6.14 -12.55
C PHE A 147 -17.06 5.01 -12.75
N ILE A 148 -16.87 4.25 -13.83
CA ILE A 148 -17.76 3.19 -14.29
C ILE A 148 -17.14 1.81 -14.04
N ILE A 149 -17.95 0.83 -13.68
CA ILE A 149 -17.59 -0.59 -13.76
C ILE A 149 -18.28 -1.24 -14.96
N ARG A 150 -17.52 -1.95 -15.79
CA ARG A 150 -18.04 -2.78 -16.88
C ARG A 150 -17.47 -4.19 -16.78
N ILE A 151 -18.32 -5.21 -16.77
CA ILE A 151 -17.88 -6.61 -16.66
C ILE A 151 -17.59 -7.16 -18.05
N GLU A 152 -16.36 -7.59 -18.28
CA GLU A 152 -15.90 -8.14 -19.56
C GLU A 152 -15.91 -9.68 -19.52
N ASP A 153 -17.10 -10.25 -19.59
CA ASP A 153 -17.41 -11.68 -19.47
C ASP A 153 -17.57 -12.40 -20.82
N THR A 154 -16.96 -11.88 -21.89
CA THR A 154 -17.09 -12.44 -23.26
C THR A 154 -16.39 -13.79 -23.47
N ASP A 155 -15.47 -14.15 -22.57
CA ASP A 155 -14.78 -15.45 -22.55
C ASP A 155 -15.45 -16.41 -21.54
N GLN A 156 -16.59 -16.97 -21.96
CA GLN A 156 -17.47 -17.80 -21.14
C GLN A 156 -16.75 -19.01 -20.52
N ASN A 157 -15.76 -19.58 -21.20
CA ASN A 157 -15.02 -20.76 -20.73
C ASN A 157 -14.07 -20.48 -19.56
N ARG A 158 -13.76 -19.20 -19.31
CA ARG A 158 -12.82 -18.79 -18.26
C ARG A 158 -13.50 -18.13 -17.07
N LEU A 159 -14.83 -18.01 -17.08
CA LEU A 159 -15.58 -17.40 -15.99
C LEU A 159 -15.40 -18.20 -14.69
N VAL A 160 -15.31 -17.47 -13.60
CA VAL A 160 -15.28 -18.01 -12.24
C VAL A 160 -16.61 -17.60 -11.57
N PRO A 161 -17.48 -18.56 -11.16
CA PRO A 161 -18.87 -18.27 -10.78
C PRO A 161 -19.08 -17.17 -9.73
N ASP A 162 -18.15 -17.00 -8.77
CA ASP A 162 -18.23 -16.02 -7.69
C ASP A 162 -17.33 -14.79 -7.92
N ALA A 163 -16.58 -14.73 -9.02
CA ALA A 163 -15.58 -13.68 -9.21
C ALA A 163 -16.20 -12.29 -9.41
N GLU A 164 -17.35 -12.17 -10.08
CA GLU A 164 -18.03 -10.88 -10.25
C GLU A 164 -18.47 -10.30 -8.90
N GLU A 165 -19.22 -11.07 -8.11
CA GLU A 165 -19.65 -10.64 -6.77
C GLU A 165 -18.45 -10.29 -5.89
N ARG A 166 -17.39 -11.10 -5.98
CA ARG A 166 -16.15 -10.86 -5.24
C ARG A 166 -15.45 -9.57 -5.65
N ILE A 167 -15.43 -9.22 -6.95
CA ILE A 167 -14.88 -7.96 -7.44
C ILE A 167 -15.59 -6.77 -6.77
N PHE A 168 -16.92 -6.77 -6.70
CA PHE A 168 -17.65 -5.68 -6.06
C PHE A 168 -17.34 -5.56 -4.57
N LYS A 169 -17.39 -6.69 -3.84
CA LYS A 169 -17.04 -6.72 -2.40
C LYS A 169 -15.62 -6.24 -2.13
N ASP A 170 -14.66 -6.65 -2.96
CA ASP A 170 -13.26 -6.27 -2.85
C ASP A 170 -13.06 -4.76 -3.11
N LEU A 171 -13.76 -4.19 -4.10
CA LEU A 171 -13.71 -2.75 -4.40
C LEU A 171 -14.39 -1.91 -3.29
N GLU A 172 -15.53 -2.36 -2.77
CA GLU A 172 -16.23 -1.72 -1.64
C GLU A 172 -15.37 -1.74 -0.38
N TRP A 173 -14.78 -2.89 -0.04
CA TRP A 173 -13.84 -3.02 1.07
C TRP A 173 -12.65 -2.08 0.89
N ALA A 174 -12.06 -2.07 -0.31
CA ALA A 174 -10.96 -1.18 -0.64
C ALA A 174 -11.37 0.30 -0.62
N GLY A 175 -12.68 0.60 -0.59
CA GLY A 175 -13.25 1.92 -0.48
C GLY A 175 -13.39 2.70 -1.76
N LEU A 176 -13.57 1.99 -2.87
CA LEU A 176 -13.89 2.55 -4.16
C LEU A 176 -15.41 2.51 -4.38
N SER A 177 -15.96 3.63 -4.82
CA SER A 177 -17.36 3.78 -5.21
C SER A 177 -17.45 4.20 -6.67
N TRP A 178 -18.40 3.64 -7.42
CA TRP A 178 -18.63 3.93 -8.84
C TRP A 178 -20.00 4.56 -9.05
N SER A 179 -20.13 5.37 -10.11
CA SER A 179 -21.38 6.05 -10.49
C SER A 179 -22.26 5.16 -11.38
N GLU A 180 -21.65 4.28 -12.17
CA GLU A 180 -22.33 3.39 -13.10
C GLU A 180 -21.75 1.98 -13.02
N GLY A 181 -22.60 0.96 -13.13
CA GLY A 181 -22.16 -0.43 -13.10
C GLY A 181 -23.32 -1.43 -13.17
N PRO A 182 -23.05 -2.74 -13.25
CA PRO A 182 -24.11 -3.74 -13.35
C PRO A 182 -25.06 -3.78 -12.14
N ASP A 183 -24.57 -3.38 -10.96
CA ASP A 183 -25.32 -3.30 -9.70
C ASP A 183 -26.04 -1.96 -9.51
N LYS A 184 -25.47 -0.86 -10.02
CA LYS A 184 -26.04 0.51 -9.90
C LYS A 184 -26.93 0.92 -11.07
N GLY A 185 -26.81 0.24 -12.21
CA GLY A 185 -27.37 0.71 -13.47
C GLY A 185 -26.63 1.95 -13.98
N GLY A 186 -27.30 2.71 -14.84
CA GLY A 186 -26.76 3.89 -15.48
C GLY A 186 -27.29 4.06 -16.91
N PRO A 187 -27.07 5.23 -17.53
CA PRO A 187 -27.67 5.57 -18.82
C PRO A 187 -27.14 4.77 -20.01
N TYR A 188 -26.04 4.03 -19.85
CA TYR A 188 -25.40 3.27 -20.93
C TYR A 188 -25.43 1.76 -20.69
N GLY A 189 -26.27 1.31 -19.76
CA GLY A 189 -26.50 -0.11 -19.52
C GLY A 189 -27.02 -0.84 -20.76
N PRO A 190 -26.92 -2.18 -20.81
CA PRO A 190 -26.36 -3.05 -19.77
C PRO A 190 -24.84 -2.90 -19.61
N TYR A 191 -24.31 -3.19 -18.42
CA TYR A 191 -22.87 -3.06 -18.08
C TYR A 191 -22.13 -4.40 -18.02
N ARG A 192 -22.79 -5.51 -18.41
CA ARG A 192 -22.14 -6.79 -18.72
C ARG A 192 -22.07 -6.97 -20.22
N GLN A 193 -20.94 -7.42 -20.74
CA GLN A 193 -20.78 -7.59 -22.19
C GLN A 193 -21.61 -8.76 -22.74
N SER A 194 -21.80 -9.82 -21.96
CA SER A 194 -22.70 -10.93 -22.32
C SER A 194 -24.16 -10.49 -22.56
N GLU A 195 -24.59 -9.37 -21.98
CA GLU A 195 -25.93 -8.81 -22.14
C GLU A 195 -26.04 -7.87 -23.37
N ARG A 196 -24.95 -7.67 -24.13
CA ARG A 196 -24.82 -6.69 -25.22
C ARG A 196 -24.57 -7.31 -26.60
N LEU A 197 -24.82 -8.61 -26.76
CA LEU A 197 -24.46 -9.37 -27.97
C LEU A 197 -25.04 -8.78 -29.26
N GLU A 198 -26.31 -8.36 -29.25
CA GLU A 198 -26.93 -7.75 -30.43
C GLU A 198 -26.24 -6.45 -30.85
N THR A 199 -25.87 -5.59 -29.89
CA THR A 199 -25.09 -4.38 -30.16
C THR A 199 -23.79 -4.71 -30.89
N TYR A 200 -23.06 -5.75 -30.46
CA TYR A 200 -21.82 -6.13 -31.14
C TYR A 200 -22.06 -6.72 -32.52
N LYS A 201 -23.14 -7.48 -32.72
CA LYS A 201 -23.52 -8.01 -34.04
C LYS A 201 -23.83 -6.89 -35.03
N GLU A 202 -24.62 -5.90 -34.62
CA GLU A 202 -24.94 -4.72 -35.41
C GLU A 202 -23.67 -3.97 -35.84
N HIS A 203 -22.78 -3.67 -34.91
CA HIS A 203 -21.53 -2.96 -35.21
C HIS A 203 -20.57 -3.79 -36.06
N THR A 204 -20.56 -5.12 -35.87
CA THR A 204 -19.79 -6.02 -36.74
C THR A 204 -20.32 -5.98 -38.17
N GLN A 205 -21.65 -5.95 -38.34
CA GLN A 205 -22.27 -5.86 -39.65
C GLN A 205 -21.92 -4.53 -40.35
N THR A 206 -21.92 -3.40 -39.62
CA THR A 206 -21.43 -2.11 -40.14
C THR A 206 -20.01 -2.19 -40.68
N LEU A 207 -19.10 -2.87 -39.97
CA LEU A 207 -17.71 -3.05 -40.42
C LEU A 207 -17.62 -3.94 -41.66
N ILE A 208 -18.49 -4.95 -41.80
CA ILE A 208 -18.54 -5.76 -43.01
C ILE A 208 -19.06 -4.89 -44.17
N GLU A 209 -20.15 -4.15 -43.97
CA GLU A 209 -20.77 -3.24 -44.96
C GLU A 209 -19.80 -2.19 -45.52
N ASN A 210 -19.00 -1.55 -44.66
CA ASN A 210 -18.02 -0.57 -45.10
C ASN A 210 -16.69 -1.20 -45.61
N GLY A 211 -16.62 -2.54 -45.65
CA GLY A 211 -15.47 -3.31 -46.14
C GLY A 211 -14.25 -3.29 -45.20
N SER A 212 -14.41 -2.83 -43.96
CA SER A 212 -13.35 -2.83 -42.96
C SER A 212 -13.21 -4.18 -42.25
N ALA A 213 -14.22 -5.05 -42.37
CA ALA A 213 -14.18 -6.43 -41.88
C ALA A 213 -14.71 -7.41 -42.93
N TYR A 214 -14.39 -8.69 -42.76
CA TYR A 214 -14.85 -9.77 -43.63
C TYR A 214 -15.06 -11.07 -42.85
N ARG A 215 -15.92 -11.95 -43.36
CA ARG A 215 -16.14 -13.29 -42.80
C ARG A 215 -15.02 -14.22 -43.22
N CYS A 216 -14.52 -14.99 -42.26
CA CYS A 216 -13.50 -16.01 -42.45
C CYS A 216 -14.09 -17.38 -42.12
N PHE A 217 -14.10 -18.26 -43.11
CA PHE A 217 -14.63 -19.62 -43.05
C PHE A 217 -13.52 -20.67 -42.89
N CYS A 218 -12.31 -20.24 -42.54
CA CYS A 218 -11.19 -21.16 -42.34
C CYS A 218 -11.43 -22.05 -41.12
N ASN A 219 -11.14 -23.35 -41.26
CA ASN A 219 -11.22 -24.29 -40.16
C ASN A 219 -10.16 -23.97 -39.08
N GLN A 220 -10.59 -23.87 -37.83
CA GLN A 220 -9.71 -23.56 -36.69
C GLN A 220 -8.56 -24.56 -36.53
N SER A 221 -8.80 -25.87 -36.68
CA SER A 221 -7.76 -26.90 -36.49
C SER A 221 -6.65 -26.77 -37.53
N VAL A 222 -7.01 -26.40 -38.77
CA VAL A 222 -6.07 -26.15 -39.86
C VAL A 222 -5.24 -24.90 -39.57
N LEU A 223 -5.87 -23.81 -39.13
CA LEU A 223 -5.16 -22.58 -38.76
C LEU A 223 -4.19 -22.79 -37.60
N GLU A 224 -4.58 -23.57 -36.59
CA GLU A 224 -3.71 -23.90 -35.46
C GLU A 224 -2.53 -24.79 -35.85
N ALA A 225 -2.73 -25.74 -36.77
CA ALA A 225 -1.65 -26.56 -37.31
C ALA A 225 -0.65 -25.72 -38.13
N GLN A 226 -1.17 -24.82 -38.99
CA GLN A 226 -0.35 -23.86 -39.74
C GLN A 226 0.43 -22.94 -38.80
N LYS A 227 -0.23 -22.41 -37.76
CA LYS A 227 0.40 -21.55 -36.76
C LYS A 227 1.56 -22.24 -36.04
N ARG A 228 1.36 -23.50 -35.63
CA ARG A 228 2.41 -24.33 -35.01
C ARG A 228 3.59 -24.55 -35.96
N ALA A 229 3.32 -24.95 -37.21
CA ALA A 229 4.37 -25.14 -38.21
C ALA A 229 5.18 -23.86 -38.50
N LEU A 230 4.51 -22.70 -38.57
CA LEU A 230 5.18 -21.40 -38.74
C LEU A 230 6.03 -21.03 -37.52
N HIS A 231 5.50 -21.23 -36.31
CA HIS A 231 6.22 -21.00 -35.06
C HIS A 231 7.48 -21.87 -34.98
N ASP A 232 7.36 -23.16 -35.25
CA ASP A 232 8.49 -24.12 -35.20
C ASP A 232 9.55 -23.80 -36.28
N ALA A 233 9.13 -23.18 -37.39
CA ALA A 233 10.02 -22.67 -38.43
C ALA A 233 10.57 -21.25 -38.16
N GLY A 234 10.25 -20.63 -37.01
CA GLY A 234 10.67 -19.25 -36.69
C GLY A 234 10.08 -18.18 -37.59
N LYS A 235 8.95 -18.45 -38.25
CA LYS A 235 8.26 -17.54 -39.18
C LYS A 235 7.13 -16.77 -38.49
N PRO A 236 6.71 -15.60 -39.03
CA PRO A 236 5.57 -14.86 -38.50
C PRO A 236 4.29 -15.71 -38.50
N THR A 237 3.57 -15.69 -37.38
CA THR A 237 2.35 -16.50 -37.16
C THR A 237 1.06 -15.75 -37.48
N ALA A 238 1.15 -14.66 -38.23
CA ALA A 238 0.01 -13.82 -38.57
C ALA A 238 -0.97 -14.57 -39.48
N TYR A 239 -2.26 -14.28 -39.35
CA TYR A 239 -3.26 -14.87 -40.23
C TYR A 239 -2.99 -14.46 -41.70
N PRO A 240 -2.93 -15.41 -42.65
CA PRO A 240 -2.53 -15.14 -44.03
C PRO A 240 -3.56 -14.37 -44.87
N GLY A 241 -4.74 -14.06 -44.34
CA GLY A 241 -5.76 -13.31 -45.09
C GLY A 241 -6.54 -14.15 -46.11
N THR A 242 -6.58 -15.49 -45.96
CA THR A 242 -7.15 -16.44 -46.93
C THR A 242 -8.56 -16.08 -47.42
N CYS A 243 -9.41 -15.57 -46.53
CA CYS A 243 -10.80 -15.20 -46.87
C CYS A 243 -10.99 -13.72 -47.27
N ARG A 244 -9.92 -12.91 -47.34
CA ARG A 244 -10.02 -11.46 -47.60
C ARG A 244 -10.60 -11.15 -48.99
N SER A 245 -10.31 -12.00 -49.97
CA SER A 245 -10.74 -11.85 -51.35
C SER A 245 -12.05 -12.56 -51.68
N VAL A 246 -12.72 -13.19 -50.71
CA VAL A 246 -14.02 -13.83 -50.93
C VAL A 246 -15.05 -12.75 -51.29
N PRO A 247 -15.72 -12.84 -52.45
CA PRO A 247 -16.72 -11.84 -52.84
C PRO A 247 -17.84 -11.71 -51.79
N ARG A 248 -18.36 -10.48 -51.63
CA ARG A 248 -19.42 -10.17 -50.66
C ARG A 248 -20.64 -11.08 -50.82
N SER A 249 -21.09 -11.28 -52.06
CA SER A 249 -22.23 -12.15 -52.39
C SER A 249 -22.01 -13.60 -51.96
N GLU A 250 -20.83 -14.18 -52.23
CA GLU A 250 -20.48 -15.54 -51.81
C GLU A 250 -20.39 -15.65 -50.28
N SER A 251 -19.77 -14.66 -49.63
CA SER A 251 -19.66 -14.59 -48.17
C SER A 251 -21.04 -14.53 -47.49
N ASP A 252 -21.95 -13.71 -48.03
CA ASP A 252 -23.32 -13.57 -47.53
C ASP A 252 -24.13 -14.86 -47.75
N GLU A 253 -23.98 -15.52 -48.91
CA GLU A 253 -24.62 -16.81 -49.19
C GLU A 253 -24.16 -17.93 -48.25
N ARG A 254 -22.84 -18.07 -48.04
CA ARG A 254 -22.25 -19.07 -47.13
C ARG A 254 -22.70 -18.86 -45.69
N ALA A 255 -22.73 -17.61 -45.24
CA ALA A 255 -23.24 -17.26 -43.91
C ALA A 255 -24.74 -17.57 -43.77
N ALA A 256 -25.56 -17.24 -44.79
CA ALA A 256 -27.00 -17.53 -44.80
C ALA A 256 -27.31 -19.04 -44.78
N LYS A 257 -26.43 -19.86 -45.37
CA LYS A 257 -26.48 -21.33 -45.30
C LYS A 257 -26.04 -21.90 -43.94
N GLY A 258 -25.66 -21.06 -42.98
CA GLY A 258 -25.22 -21.49 -41.65
C GLY A 258 -23.79 -22.03 -41.60
N GLU A 259 -22.95 -21.75 -42.61
CA GLU A 259 -21.55 -22.17 -42.56
C GLU A 259 -20.81 -21.46 -41.42
N ALA A 260 -20.11 -22.24 -40.59
CA ALA A 260 -19.37 -21.73 -39.45
C ALA A 260 -18.29 -20.73 -39.88
N HIS A 261 -18.29 -19.55 -39.28
CA HIS A 261 -17.35 -18.48 -39.59
C HIS A 261 -17.03 -17.61 -38.38
N VAL A 262 -15.95 -16.84 -38.51
CA VAL A 262 -15.63 -15.71 -37.64
C VAL A 262 -15.63 -14.43 -38.47
N VAL A 263 -15.68 -13.26 -37.82
CA VAL A 263 -15.46 -11.98 -38.50
C VAL A 263 -14.09 -11.45 -38.13
N ARG A 264 -13.30 -11.04 -39.12
CA ARG A 264 -11.95 -10.47 -38.94
C ARG A 264 -11.89 -9.03 -39.41
N LEU A 265 -11.05 -8.23 -38.78
CA LEU A 265 -10.69 -6.91 -39.30
C LEU A 265 -9.85 -7.08 -40.58
N ASN A 266 -10.10 -6.24 -41.57
CA ASN A 266 -9.23 -6.06 -42.74
C ASN A 266 -8.12 -5.05 -42.39
N SER A 267 -7.17 -5.49 -41.56
CA SER A 267 -6.16 -4.61 -40.95
C SER A 267 -5.26 -3.91 -41.98
N GLY A 268 -5.11 -4.50 -43.17
CA GLY A 268 -4.35 -3.92 -44.28
C GLY A 268 -4.84 -2.54 -44.73
N ARG A 269 -6.07 -2.13 -44.38
CA ARG A 269 -6.61 -0.81 -44.69
C ARG A 269 -6.11 0.32 -43.77
N PHE A 270 -5.49 -0.01 -42.63
CA PHE A 270 -5.21 0.95 -41.55
C PHE A 270 -3.70 1.12 -41.25
N GLY A 271 -2.82 0.44 -42.01
CA GLY A 271 -1.37 0.58 -41.88
C GLY A 271 -0.83 0.31 -40.46
N THR A 272 -0.06 1.26 -39.93
CA THR A 272 0.53 1.21 -38.59
C THR A 272 0.07 2.42 -37.75
N PRO A 273 -1.10 2.32 -37.08
CA PRO A 273 -1.65 3.44 -36.31
C PRO A 273 -0.66 3.98 -35.27
N LYS A 274 -0.54 5.30 -35.22
CA LYS A 274 0.29 6.03 -34.25
C LYS A 274 -0.60 6.74 -33.24
N PHE A 275 -0.17 6.80 -31.99
CA PHE A 275 -0.85 7.59 -30.97
C PHE A 275 0.12 8.17 -29.95
N LYS A 276 -0.39 9.07 -29.12
CA LYS A 276 0.32 9.60 -27.96
C LYS A 276 -0.37 9.08 -26.70
N ASP A 277 0.29 8.17 -26.01
CA ASP A 277 -0.11 7.73 -24.68
C ASP A 277 0.12 8.87 -23.67
N ALA A 278 -0.80 9.08 -22.74
CA ALA A 278 -0.68 10.13 -21.73
C ALA A 278 0.50 9.92 -20.76
N ILE A 279 0.98 8.68 -20.60
CA ILE A 279 2.09 8.31 -19.71
C ILE A 279 3.37 8.02 -20.52
N TYR A 280 3.29 7.18 -21.56
CA TYR A 280 4.43 6.73 -22.36
C TYR A 280 4.80 7.70 -23.49
N GLY A 281 3.91 8.62 -23.87
CA GLY A 281 4.13 9.54 -24.99
C GLY A 281 3.89 8.86 -26.36
N PRO A 282 4.55 9.32 -27.44
CA PRO A 282 4.35 8.77 -28.77
C PRO A 282 4.67 7.27 -28.85
N PHE A 283 3.76 6.49 -29.43
CA PHE A 283 3.90 5.06 -29.65
C PHE A 283 3.39 4.67 -31.05
N GLN A 284 4.16 3.80 -31.72
CA GLN A 284 3.81 3.19 -33.00
C GLN A 284 4.52 1.84 -33.10
N LYS A 285 3.82 0.81 -33.60
CA LYS A 285 4.45 -0.49 -33.89
C LYS A 285 5.22 -0.42 -35.21
N LYS A 286 6.30 -1.20 -35.28
CA LYS A 286 7.08 -1.36 -36.52
C LYS A 286 6.29 -2.11 -37.58
N GLU A 287 5.68 -3.21 -37.16
CA GLU A 287 4.90 -4.09 -38.03
C GLU A 287 3.43 -3.68 -38.05
N PRO A 288 2.73 -3.85 -39.19
CA PRO A 288 1.29 -3.65 -39.28
C PRO A 288 0.54 -4.67 -38.42
N GLU A 289 -0.71 -4.35 -38.09
CA GLU A 289 -1.57 -5.29 -37.39
C GLU A 289 -2.04 -6.42 -38.31
N GLU A 290 -2.16 -7.62 -37.76
CA GLU A 290 -2.77 -8.76 -38.44
C GLU A 290 -4.30 -8.63 -38.51
N ASP A 291 -4.94 -9.40 -39.39
CA ASP A 291 -6.40 -9.51 -39.48
C ASP A 291 -6.96 -10.32 -38.29
N PHE A 292 -7.05 -9.67 -37.12
CA PHE A 292 -7.50 -10.29 -35.87
C PHE A 292 -9.02 -10.48 -35.86
N VAL A 293 -9.47 -11.46 -35.07
CA VAL A 293 -10.90 -11.80 -34.93
C VAL A 293 -11.63 -10.73 -34.12
N LEU A 294 -12.78 -10.29 -34.61
CA LEU A 294 -13.70 -9.34 -33.99
C LEU A 294 -14.90 -10.05 -33.37
N MET A 295 -15.50 -10.97 -34.11
CA MET A 295 -16.65 -11.78 -33.69
C MET A 295 -16.32 -13.26 -33.87
N LYS A 296 -16.53 -14.06 -32.82
CA LYS A 296 -16.32 -15.51 -32.83
C LYS A 296 -17.53 -16.23 -33.43
N THR A 297 -17.35 -17.51 -33.75
CA THR A 297 -18.42 -18.36 -34.30
C THR A 297 -19.56 -18.61 -33.31
N ASP A 298 -19.28 -18.57 -32.00
CA ASP A 298 -20.28 -18.69 -30.92
C ASP A 298 -21.16 -17.43 -30.76
N GLY A 299 -20.95 -16.40 -31.57
CA GLY A 299 -21.70 -15.15 -31.52
C GLY A 299 -21.23 -14.16 -30.45
N PHE A 300 -20.17 -14.48 -29.69
CA PHE A 300 -19.55 -13.55 -28.76
C PHE A 300 -18.45 -12.72 -29.45
N PRO A 301 -18.32 -11.42 -29.13
CA PRO A 301 -17.22 -10.61 -29.61
C PRO A 301 -15.90 -11.05 -28.96
N THR A 302 -14.77 -10.68 -29.55
CA THR A 302 -13.50 -10.67 -28.84
C THR A 302 -13.38 -9.41 -27.98
N TYR A 303 -12.45 -9.43 -27.02
CA TYR A 303 -12.10 -8.26 -26.22
C TYR A 303 -11.89 -7.01 -27.07
N HIS A 304 -11.22 -7.13 -28.23
CA HIS A 304 -10.90 -5.97 -29.06
C HIS A 304 -12.13 -5.24 -29.60
N LEU A 305 -13.12 -5.98 -30.11
CA LEU A 305 -14.36 -5.40 -30.63
C LEU A 305 -15.21 -4.84 -29.47
N ALA A 306 -15.46 -5.66 -28.45
CA ALA A 306 -16.35 -5.30 -27.36
C ALA A 306 -15.85 -4.06 -26.61
N ASN A 307 -14.54 -3.99 -26.33
CA ASN A 307 -13.92 -2.89 -25.61
C ASN A 307 -14.05 -1.56 -26.38
N VAL A 308 -13.81 -1.54 -27.70
CA VAL A 308 -13.91 -0.32 -28.52
C VAL A 308 -15.35 0.15 -28.67
N VAL A 309 -16.27 -0.79 -28.95
CA VAL A 309 -17.71 -0.48 -29.09
C VAL A 309 -18.25 0.08 -27.78
N ASP A 310 -17.97 -0.57 -26.65
CA ASP A 310 -18.48 -0.10 -25.36
C ASP A 310 -17.82 1.19 -24.89
N ASP A 311 -16.51 1.36 -25.10
CA ASP A 311 -15.85 2.62 -24.73
C ASP A 311 -16.44 3.80 -25.52
N HIS A 312 -16.78 3.60 -26.81
CA HIS A 312 -17.46 4.63 -27.60
C HIS A 312 -18.92 4.88 -27.14
N LEU A 313 -19.70 3.82 -26.93
CA LEU A 313 -21.12 3.93 -26.58
C LEU A 313 -21.33 4.47 -25.15
N MET A 314 -20.47 4.09 -24.21
CA MET A 314 -20.48 4.59 -22.82
C MET A 314 -19.80 5.96 -22.65
N LYS A 315 -19.37 6.58 -23.77
CA LYS A 315 -18.73 7.90 -23.81
C LYS A 315 -17.50 8.00 -22.91
N ILE A 316 -16.67 6.95 -22.91
CA ILE A 316 -15.41 6.94 -22.18
C ILE A 316 -14.47 7.95 -22.80
N THR A 317 -13.92 8.85 -21.98
CA THR A 317 -12.95 9.86 -22.44
C THR A 317 -11.50 9.43 -22.16
N HIS A 318 -11.29 8.62 -21.12
CA HIS A 318 -9.96 8.15 -20.72
C HIS A 318 -9.96 6.63 -20.48
N VAL A 319 -9.10 5.92 -21.21
CA VAL A 319 -8.85 4.50 -21.02
C VAL A 319 -7.55 4.33 -20.24
N ILE A 320 -7.70 4.05 -18.95
CA ILE A 320 -6.58 3.84 -18.02
C ILE A 320 -6.49 2.35 -17.69
N ARG A 321 -5.42 1.69 -18.13
CA ARG A 321 -5.21 0.23 -17.99
C ARG A 321 -3.72 -0.12 -17.89
N GLY A 322 -3.38 -1.36 -17.57
CA GLY A 322 -1.98 -1.79 -17.46
C GLY A 322 -1.22 -1.75 -18.80
N GLU A 323 0.10 -1.53 -18.75
CA GLU A 323 0.98 -1.43 -19.93
C GLU A 323 1.05 -2.70 -20.78
N GLU A 324 0.61 -3.85 -20.29
CA GLU A 324 0.48 -5.06 -21.09
C GLU A 324 -0.47 -4.87 -22.29
N TRP A 325 -1.40 -3.91 -22.20
CA TRP A 325 -2.32 -3.57 -23.29
C TRP A 325 -1.78 -2.53 -24.27
N LEU A 326 -0.62 -1.92 -23.99
CA LEU A 326 -0.03 -0.88 -24.84
C LEU A 326 0.16 -1.39 -26.28
N ILE A 327 0.65 -2.63 -26.41
CA ILE A 327 0.88 -3.30 -27.71
C ILE A 327 -0.40 -3.60 -28.50
N SER A 328 -1.56 -3.61 -27.84
CA SER A 328 -2.87 -3.82 -28.44
C SER A 328 -3.57 -2.52 -28.83
N THR A 329 -3.10 -1.37 -28.33
CA THR A 329 -3.76 -0.09 -28.61
C THR A 329 -3.80 0.26 -30.10
N PRO A 330 -2.76 -0.02 -30.93
CA PRO A 330 -2.88 0.18 -32.38
C PRO A 330 -4.00 -0.64 -33.04
N LYS A 331 -4.31 -1.85 -32.52
CA LYS A 331 -5.49 -2.62 -32.96
C LYS A 331 -6.79 -1.89 -32.67
N HIS A 332 -6.89 -1.27 -31.49
CA HIS A 332 -8.06 -0.49 -31.09
C HIS A 332 -8.20 0.79 -31.92
N LEU A 333 -7.09 1.46 -32.23
CA LEU A 333 -7.09 2.66 -33.09
C LEU A 333 -7.54 2.33 -34.52
N ALA A 334 -7.07 1.21 -35.09
CA ALA A 334 -7.56 0.73 -36.39
C ALA A 334 -9.08 0.48 -36.37
N LEU A 335 -9.63 0.00 -35.24
CA LEU A 335 -11.07 -0.15 -35.08
C LEU A 335 -11.81 1.19 -34.96
N TYR A 336 -11.30 2.14 -34.17
CA TYR A 336 -11.87 3.50 -34.11
C TYR A 336 -11.89 4.15 -35.50
N GLU A 337 -10.80 4.03 -36.26
CA GLU A 337 -10.71 4.50 -37.66
C GLU A 337 -11.70 3.78 -38.57
N ALA A 338 -11.84 2.46 -38.45
CA ALA A 338 -12.80 1.65 -39.22
C ALA A 338 -14.27 2.04 -38.98
N PHE A 339 -14.58 2.55 -37.79
CA PHE A 339 -15.91 3.10 -37.46
C PHE A 339 -16.04 4.60 -37.78
N GLY A 340 -14.95 5.30 -38.07
CA GLY A 340 -14.95 6.77 -38.18
C GLY A 340 -15.17 7.47 -36.84
N TRP A 341 -14.77 6.85 -35.74
CA TRP A 341 -14.93 7.36 -34.38
C TRP A 341 -13.65 8.02 -33.85
N GLU A 342 -13.81 9.01 -32.97
CA GLU A 342 -12.68 9.59 -32.23
C GLU A 342 -12.25 8.65 -31.08
N PRO A 343 -10.96 8.28 -31.00
CA PRO A 343 -10.47 7.45 -29.90
C PRO A 343 -10.37 8.25 -28.59
N PRO A 344 -10.56 7.60 -27.43
CA PRO A 344 -10.33 8.22 -26.13
C PRO A 344 -8.84 8.47 -25.89
N THR A 345 -8.53 9.26 -24.85
CA THR A 345 -7.18 9.37 -24.34
C THR A 345 -6.76 8.03 -23.73
N PHE A 346 -5.68 7.44 -24.22
CA PHE A 346 -5.08 6.23 -23.63
C PHE A 346 -4.00 6.60 -22.62
N ALA A 347 -4.01 5.92 -21.47
CA ALA A 347 -2.97 6.03 -20.45
C ALA A 347 -2.63 4.64 -19.90
N HIS A 348 -1.41 4.18 -20.15
CA HIS A 348 -0.98 2.86 -19.72
C HIS A 348 -0.19 2.93 -18.40
N LEU A 349 -0.62 2.20 -17.38
CA LEU A 349 0.02 2.14 -16.07
C LEU A 349 1.12 1.08 -16.09
N GLY A 350 2.33 1.44 -15.64
CA GLY A 350 3.43 0.49 -15.48
C GLY A 350 3.06 -0.70 -14.58
N LEU A 351 3.55 -1.90 -14.91
CA LEU A 351 3.25 -3.14 -14.19
C LEU A 351 3.83 -3.11 -12.77
N LEU A 352 3.10 -3.62 -11.79
CA LEU A 352 3.66 -3.86 -10.47
C LEU A 352 4.60 -5.08 -10.52
N VAL A 353 5.82 -4.92 -10.01
CA VAL A 353 6.85 -5.95 -9.96
C VAL A 353 7.37 -6.15 -8.55
N SER A 354 7.91 -7.34 -8.29
CA SER A 354 8.62 -7.67 -7.06
C SER A 354 9.88 -6.82 -6.87
N ASN A 355 10.49 -6.84 -5.68
CA ASN A 355 11.72 -6.09 -5.39
C ASN A 355 12.90 -6.46 -6.34
N ASP A 356 12.97 -7.73 -6.73
CA ASP A 356 13.93 -8.28 -7.69
C ASP A 356 13.62 -7.92 -9.15
N GLY A 357 12.50 -7.23 -9.42
CA GLY A 357 12.05 -6.86 -10.76
C GLY A 357 11.25 -7.94 -11.48
N SER A 358 11.06 -9.12 -10.88
CA SER A 358 10.22 -10.17 -11.45
C SER A 358 8.75 -9.76 -11.45
N LYS A 359 7.99 -10.22 -12.45
CA LYS A 359 6.54 -10.00 -12.49
C LYS A 359 5.91 -10.62 -11.24
N LEU A 360 5.03 -9.88 -10.59
CA LEU A 360 4.25 -10.41 -9.47
C LEU A 360 3.45 -11.64 -9.93
N SER A 361 3.70 -12.78 -9.30
CA SER A 361 3.02 -14.03 -9.63
C SER A 361 1.80 -14.21 -8.73
N LYS A 362 0.73 -14.86 -9.24
CA LYS A 362 -0.47 -15.19 -8.44
C LYS A 362 -0.18 -16.06 -7.20
N ARG A 363 1.01 -16.65 -7.11
CA ARG A 363 1.48 -17.44 -5.94
C ARG A 363 2.09 -16.58 -4.85
N ASN A 364 2.39 -15.31 -5.12
CA ASN A 364 2.92 -14.39 -4.13
C ASN A 364 1.77 -13.84 -3.27
N ALA A 365 1.83 -14.03 -1.96
CA ALA A 365 0.80 -13.55 -1.04
C ALA A 365 0.52 -12.04 -1.16
N SER A 366 1.53 -11.25 -1.54
CA SER A 366 1.42 -9.79 -1.79
C SER A 366 0.54 -9.41 -2.98
N VAL A 367 0.05 -10.37 -3.76
CA VAL A 367 -0.81 -10.12 -4.93
C VAL A 367 -2.29 -10.22 -4.56
N ASN A 368 -2.62 -11.04 -3.57
CA ASN A 368 -4.00 -11.30 -3.15
C ASN A 368 -4.49 -10.22 -2.20
N LEU A 369 -5.69 -9.70 -2.45
CA LEU A 369 -6.25 -8.64 -1.63
C LEU A 369 -6.57 -9.11 -0.21
N SER A 370 -6.97 -10.37 -0.03
CA SER A 370 -7.27 -10.96 1.28
C SER A 370 -6.10 -10.85 2.25
N THR A 371 -4.85 -10.96 1.78
CA THR A 371 -3.66 -10.79 2.61
C THR A 371 -3.64 -9.44 3.33
N TYR A 372 -4.08 -8.38 2.67
CA TYR A 372 -4.14 -7.03 3.26
C TYR A 372 -5.30 -6.89 4.24
N MET A 373 -6.43 -7.55 3.96
CA MET A 373 -7.57 -7.64 4.87
C MET A 373 -7.17 -8.34 6.17
N ASP A 374 -6.54 -9.51 6.06
CA ASP A 374 -6.13 -10.36 7.18
C ASP A 374 -5.05 -9.70 8.05
N GLN A 375 -4.25 -8.81 7.45
CA GLN A 375 -3.23 -7.99 8.15
C GLN A 375 -3.81 -6.70 8.77
N ASN A 376 -5.13 -6.52 8.76
CA ASN A 376 -5.80 -5.32 9.27
C ASN A 376 -5.32 -4.01 8.61
N ILE A 377 -4.88 -4.07 7.35
CA ILE A 377 -4.46 -2.87 6.61
C ILE A 377 -5.68 -1.97 6.37
N PHE A 378 -5.51 -0.67 6.64
CA PHE A 378 -6.57 0.30 6.39
C PHE A 378 -6.78 0.47 4.89
N PRO A 379 -8.04 0.43 4.40
CA PRO A 379 -8.32 0.66 2.98
C PRO A 379 -7.71 1.96 2.45
N MET A 380 -7.81 3.06 3.21
CA MET A 380 -7.20 4.35 2.84
C MET A 380 -5.68 4.31 2.80
N ALA A 381 -5.01 3.60 3.71
CA ALA A 381 -3.56 3.44 3.68
C ALA A 381 -3.11 2.63 2.45
N LEU A 382 -3.84 1.56 2.13
CA LEU A 382 -3.61 0.75 0.94
C LEU A 382 -3.78 1.58 -0.34
N GLN A 383 -4.85 2.38 -0.43
CA GLN A 383 -5.10 3.27 -1.57
C GLN A 383 -4.00 4.34 -1.71
N ALA A 384 -3.63 5.03 -0.63
CA ALA A 384 -2.59 6.06 -0.66
C ALA A 384 -1.23 5.48 -1.09
N TRP A 385 -0.90 4.29 -0.60
CA TRP A 385 0.29 3.55 -1.02
C TRP A 385 0.23 3.15 -2.50
N LEU A 386 -0.89 2.58 -2.97
CA LEU A 386 -1.07 2.19 -4.38
C LEU A 386 -1.02 3.38 -5.34
N ALA A 387 -1.58 4.53 -4.94
CA ALA A 387 -1.47 5.79 -5.67
C ALA A 387 -0.01 6.27 -5.72
N ASN A 388 0.77 6.03 -4.66
CA ASN A 388 2.19 6.35 -4.63
C ASN A 388 3.08 5.39 -5.42
N LEU A 389 2.57 4.20 -5.78
CA LEU A 389 3.29 3.27 -6.64
C LEU A 389 3.25 3.79 -8.08
N GLY A 390 4.32 4.46 -8.48
CA GLY A 390 4.53 4.97 -9.82
C GLY A 390 4.00 6.38 -10.06
N ALA A 391 3.48 7.06 -9.04
CA ALA A 391 3.19 8.49 -9.03
C ALA A 391 3.58 9.11 -7.67
N SER A 392 3.62 10.43 -7.57
CA SER A 392 3.96 11.11 -6.32
C SER A 392 2.87 12.06 -5.84
N PHE A 393 2.78 12.25 -4.53
CA PHE A 393 2.02 13.34 -3.94
C PHE A 393 2.77 14.67 -4.10
N LYS A 394 2.04 15.78 -4.11
CA LYS A 394 2.59 17.14 -4.06
C LYS A 394 3.42 17.32 -2.79
N LYS A 395 4.44 18.17 -2.84
CA LYS A 395 5.27 18.48 -1.67
C LYS A 395 4.40 19.13 -0.59
N GLY A 396 4.49 18.62 0.65
CA GLY A 396 3.70 19.13 1.77
C GLY A 396 2.24 18.68 1.78
N ALA A 397 1.84 17.74 0.91
CA ALA A 397 0.50 17.15 0.96
C ALA A 397 0.23 16.53 2.33
N PRO A 398 -0.94 16.79 2.94
CA PRO A 398 -1.32 16.15 4.19
C PRO A 398 -1.55 14.65 3.99
N THR A 399 -1.51 13.90 5.09
CA THR A 399 -1.92 12.49 5.09
C THR A 399 -3.39 12.40 4.64
N PRO A 400 -3.70 11.62 3.59
CA PRO A 400 -5.07 11.49 3.10
C PRO A 400 -5.99 10.86 4.14
N ARG A 401 -7.12 11.52 4.44
CA ARG A 401 -8.23 10.95 5.22
C ARG A 401 -9.24 10.27 4.31
N PHE A 402 -9.49 10.89 3.15
CA PHE A 402 -10.46 10.45 2.15
C PHE A 402 -9.81 10.30 0.77
N LEU A 403 -10.51 9.64 -0.16
CA LEU A 403 -10.00 9.41 -1.50
C LEU A 403 -9.88 10.73 -2.30
N GLU A 404 -10.72 11.71 -1.97
CA GLU A 404 -10.67 13.08 -2.47
C GLU A 404 -9.33 13.76 -2.14
N ASP A 405 -8.79 13.55 -0.94
CA ASP A 405 -7.47 14.09 -0.57
C ASP A 405 -6.37 13.52 -1.46
N VAL A 406 -6.47 12.22 -1.80
CA VAL A 406 -5.55 11.57 -2.75
C VAL A 406 -5.71 12.18 -4.13
N ALA A 407 -6.96 12.29 -4.61
CA ALA A 407 -7.25 12.85 -5.92
C ALA A 407 -6.76 14.30 -6.03
N GLU A 408 -6.88 15.09 -4.96
CA GLU A 408 -6.46 16.49 -4.91
C GLU A 408 -4.94 16.66 -4.81
N ASN A 409 -4.25 15.78 -4.09
CA ASN A 409 -2.83 15.94 -3.79
C ASN A 409 -1.90 15.12 -4.68
N LEU A 410 -2.43 14.20 -5.49
CA LEU A 410 -1.61 13.45 -6.44
C LEU A 410 -1.16 14.34 -7.62
N THR A 411 0.09 14.17 -8.04
CA THR A 411 0.67 14.92 -9.16
C THR A 411 0.21 14.43 -10.54
N TYR A 412 -0.32 13.21 -10.63
CA TYR A 412 -0.65 12.52 -11.90
C TYR A 412 0.52 12.48 -12.90
N LYS A 413 1.75 12.56 -12.38
CA LYS A 413 2.98 12.31 -13.13
C LYS A 413 3.42 10.88 -12.85
N PHE A 414 3.56 10.10 -13.91
CA PHE A 414 3.78 8.67 -13.80
C PHE A 414 5.19 8.27 -14.21
N THR A 415 5.79 7.37 -13.44
CA THR A 415 6.99 6.63 -13.87
C THR A 415 6.60 5.54 -14.87
N ARG A 416 7.51 5.20 -15.77
CA ARG A 416 7.30 4.19 -16.82
C ARG A 416 7.96 2.85 -16.45
N GLY A 417 7.42 1.76 -16.99
CA GLY A 417 7.94 0.40 -16.82
C GLY A 417 7.57 -0.24 -15.47
N GLY A 418 8.33 -1.27 -15.09
CA GLY A 418 8.09 -2.05 -13.88
C GLY A 418 8.20 -1.24 -12.58
N ILE A 419 7.09 -1.12 -11.86
CA ILE A 419 6.97 -0.41 -10.59
C ILE A 419 7.20 -1.38 -9.45
N LYS A 420 8.35 -1.26 -8.78
CA LYS A 420 8.70 -2.11 -7.64
C LYS A 420 7.77 -1.84 -6.47
N LEU A 421 7.19 -2.90 -5.90
CA LEU A 421 6.51 -2.81 -4.62
C LEU A 421 7.49 -2.39 -3.53
N ASN A 422 7.06 -1.53 -2.60
CA ASN A 422 7.85 -1.15 -1.42
C ASN A 422 7.00 -1.35 -0.16
N PRO A 423 6.83 -2.60 0.32
CA PRO A 423 5.96 -2.90 1.46
C PRO A 423 6.27 -2.08 2.71
N GLN A 424 7.54 -1.74 2.95
CA GLN A 424 7.95 -0.89 4.09
C GLN A 424 7.31 0.51 4.05
N LYS A 425 6.95 1.00 2.86
CA LYS A 425 6.25 2.28 2.72
C LYS A 425 4.75 2.15 2.99
N LEU A 426 4.17 0.96 2.82
CA LEU A 426 2.79 0.72 3.24
C LEU A 426 2.67 0.88 4.77
N ASP A 427 3.65 0.38 5.53
CA ASP A 427 3.70 0.57 6.98
C ASP A 427 3.65 2.07 7.32
N PHE A 428 4.44 2.90 6.64
CA PHE A 428 4.37 4.35 6.81
C PHE A 428 2.96 4.93 6.58
N PHE A 429 2.28 4.55 5.49
CA PHE A 429 0.90 5.00 5.24
C PHE A 429 -0.09 4.49 6.29
N GLN A 430 0.06 3.24 6.74
CA GLN A 430 -0.76 2.64 7.80
C GLN A 430 -0.61 3.44 9.11
N HIS A 431 0.63 3.75 9.50
CA HIS A 431 0.96 4.52 10.68
C HIS A 431 0.42 5.96 10.61
N GLU A 432 0.64 6.65 9.49
CA GLU A 432 0.16 8.02 9.31
C GLU A 432 -1.36 8.10 9.33
N TYR A 433 -2.07 7.18 8.66
CA TYR A 433 -3.53 7.15 8.68
C TYR A 433 -4.07 6.83 10.08
N ARG A 434 -3.49 5.86 10.79
CA ARG A 434 -3.82 5.56 12.18
C ARG A 434 -3.69 6.79 13.07
N ASN A 435 -2.56 7.49 12.98
CA ASN A 435 -2.28 8.68 13.79
C ASN A 435 -3.24 9.82 13.46
N LEU A 436 -3.67 9.92 12.19
CA LEU A 436 -4.69 10.87 11.77
C LEU A 436 -6.05 10.56 12.43
N LEU A 437 -6.46 9.28 12.48
CA LEU A 437 -7.70 8.88 13.14
C LEU A 437 -7.71 9.25 14.62
N PHE A 438 -6.61 9.04 15.34
CA PHE A 438 -6.53 9.37 16.77
C PHE A 438 -6.58 10.87 17.10
N LYS A 439 -6.51 11.77 16.12
CA LYS A 439 -6.70 13.21 16.33
C LYS A 439 -8.17 13.59 16.53
N THR A 440 -9.09 12.69 16.21
CA THR A 440 -10.54 12.90 16.33
C THR A 440 -11.08 11.98 17.44
N PRO A 441 -11.95 12.47 18.33
CA PRO A 441 -12.64 11.61 19.29
C PRO A 441 -13.42 10.49 18.60
N LEU A 442 -13.51 9.32 19.24
CA LEU A 442 -14.20 8.16 18.66
C LEU A 442 -15.65 8.46 18.24
N SER A 443 -16.35 9.27 19.03
CA SER A 443 -17.74 9.71 18.78
C SER A 443 -17.90 10.57 17.52
N ASP A 444 -16.84 11.27 17.11
CA ASP A 444 -16.90 12.30 16.07
C ASP A 444 -16.50 11.74 14.69
N HIS A 445 -16.15 10.46 14.63
CA HIS A 445 -15.90 9.74 13.39
C HIS A 445 -17.19 9.40 12.66
N THR A 446 -17.11 9.32 11.34
CA THR A 446 -18.22 8.78 10.52
C THR A 446 -18.50 7.32 10.88
N PRO A 447 -19.71 6.79 10.67
CA PRO A 447 -20.01 5.37 10.96
C PRO A 447 -19.02 4.40 10.32
N ARG A 448 -18.62 4.70 9.08
CA ARG A 448 -17.62 3.91 8.36
C ARG A 448 -16.24 3.95 9.00
N GLU A 449 -15.78 5.12 9.44
CA GLU A 449 -14.51 5.23 10.17
C GLU A 449 -14.59 4.52 11.52
N GLN A 450 -15.71 4.61 12.24
CA GLN A 450 -15.93 3.87 13.49
C GLN A 450 -15.85 2.36 13.26
N ASP A 451 -16.45 1.84 12.19
CA ASP A 451 -16.34 0.43 11.81
C ASP A 451 -14.90 0.01 11.50
N ILE A 452 -14.17 0.85 10.76
CA ILE A 452 -12.75 0.62 10.45
C ILE A 452 -11.91 0.62 11.73
N ILE A 453 -12.09 1.60 12.61
CA ILE A 453 -11.38 1.67 13.91
C ILE A 453 -11.71 0.42 14.74
N LYS A 454 -12.98 0.07 14.86
CA LYS A 454 -13.46 -1.07 15.62
C LYS A 454 -12.86 -2.38 15.12
N ASN A 455 -12.92 -2.63 13.82
CA ASN A 455 -12.52 -3.91 13.24
C ASN A 455 -11.00 -4.04 13.05
N ASN A 456 -10.30 -2.96 12.69
CA ASN A 456 -8.86 -3.01 12.41
C ASN A 456 -7.97 -2.72 13.63
N LEU A 457 -8.48 -2.05 14.67
CA LEU A 457 -7.68 -1.67 15.85
C LEU A 457 -8.24 -2.25 17.15
N LEU A 458 -9.50 -1.95 17.48
CA LEU A 458 -10.02 -2.18 18.82
C LEU A 458 -10.27 -3.66 19.09
N LYS A 459 -11.00 -4.36 18.21
CA LYS A 459 -11.25 -5.80 18.34
C LYS A 459 -9.96 -6.63 18.37
N PRO A 460 -8.99 -6.43 17.45
CA PRO A 460 -7.72 -7.17 17.51
C PRO A 460 -6.99 -6.96 18.84
N LEU A 461 -6.90 -5.72 19.34
CA LEU A 461 -6.26 -5.43 20.62
C LEU A 461 -6.98 -6.12 21.78
N ILE A 462 -8.29 -5.96 21.89
CA ILE A 462 -9.11 -6.52 22.99
C ILE A 462 -9.02 -8.05 22.98
N ASN A 463 -9.15 -8.67 21.80
CA ASN A 463 -9.00 -10.12 21.65
C ASN A 463 -7.61 -10.58 22.09
N LYS A 464 -6.55 -9.84 21.71
CA LYS A 464 -5.19 -10.19 22.11
C LYS A 464 -4.98 -10.10 23.62
N VAL A 465 -5.57 -9.09 24.26
CA VAL A 465 -5.54 -8.95 25.72
C VAL A 465 -6.26 -10.12 26.39
N HIS A 466 -7.46 -10.49 25.93
CA HIS A 466 -8.18 -11.65 26.49
C HIS A 466 -7.46 -12.98 26.24
N GLU A 467 -6.84 -13.15 25.06
CA GLU A 467 -5.99 -14.30 24.75
C GLU A 467 -4.85 -14.42 25.77
N ILE A 468 -4.08 -13.35 25.99
CA ILE A 468 -2.98 -13.34 26.97
C ILE A 468 -3.50 -13.58 28.40
N THR A 469 -4.66 -13.02 28.74
CA THR A 469 -5.27 -13.18 30.08
C THR A 469 -5.70 -14.62 30.37
N SER A 470 -6.13 -15.36 29.34
CA SER A 470 -6.69 -16.71 29.48
C SER A 470 -5.66 -17.84 29.39
N GLN A 471 -4.39 -17.52 29.08
CA GLN A 471 -3.32 -18.51 29.06
C GLN A 471 -3.01 -19.01 30.48
N SER A 472 -3.04 -20.34 30.68
CA SER A 472 -2.71 -21.01 31.94
C SER A 472 -1.18 -21.09 32.15
N GLU A 473 -0.76 -21.23 33.41
CA GLU A 473 0.64 -21.40 33.83
C GLU A 473 1.41 -22.49 33.06
N GLU A 474 0.73 -23.54 32.59
CA GLU A 474 1.36 -24.69 31.90
C GLU A 474 1.68 -24.48 30.40
N SER A 475 1.22 -23.38 29.78
CA SER A 475 1.37 -23.11 28.34
C SER A 475 2.37 -22.01 27.98
N ILE A 476 3.23 -21.62 28.92
CA ILE A 476 4.19 -20.51 28.75
C ILE A 476 5.32 -20.91 27.81
N ASP A 477 5.08 -20.86 26.49
CA ASP A 477 6.14 -20.84 25.46
C ASP A 477 6.24 -19.45 24.79
N THR A 478 5.60 -18.44 25.41
CA THR A 478 5.86 -17.03 25.11
C THR A 478 5.98 -16.27 26.42
N TYR A 479 7.21 -16.18 26.91
CA TYR A 479 7.67 -15.10 27.78
C TYR A 479 7.05 -13.76 27.31
N VAL A 480 6.24 -13.12 28.14
CA VAL A 480 5.97 -11.70 27.98
C VAL A 480 6.95 -11.00 28.92
N PRO A 481 8.09 -10.47 28.42
CA PRO A 481 8.95 -9.62 29.23
C PRO A 481 8.21 -8.30 29.47
N ILE A 482 7.27 -8.32 30.41
CA ILE A 482 6.62 -7.15 30.97
C ILE A 482 7.64 -6.52 31.91
N GLN A 483 8.63 -5.83 31.37
CA GLN A 483 9.69 -5.25 32.18
C GLN A 483 9.55 -3.72 32.14
N PRO A 484 8.99 -3.08 33.18
CA PRO A 484 9.40 -1.73 33.52
C PRO A 484 10.92 -1.71 33.57
N ARG A 485 11.59 -0.78 32.86
CA ARG A 485 13.06 -0.67 32.92
C ARG A 485 13.48 -0.56 34.39
N GLY A 486 14.19 -1.56 34.90
CA GLY A 486 14.70 -1.61 36.27
C GLY A 486 14.04 -2.61 37.21
N THR A 487 12.97 -3.32 36.80
CA THR A 487 12.36 -4.39 37.62
C THR A 487 12.49 -5.74 36.92
N SER A 488 13.34 -6.62 37.44
CA SER A 488 13.57 -7.97 36.88
C SER A 488 12.47 -8.99 37.25
N LEU A 489 11.35 -8.55 37.80
CA LEU A 489 10.25 -9.40 38.30
C LEU A 489 9.26 -9.77 37.20
N GLU A 490 8.95 -11.06 37.08
CA GLU A 490 7.90 -11.58 36.20
C GLU A 490 6.49 -11.26 36.73
N TRP A 491 5.50 -11.24 35.83
CA TRP A 491 4.09 -11.09 36.19
C TRP A 491 3.47 -12.49 36.32
N PRO A 492 3.30 -13.01 37.55
CA PRO A 492 2.70 -14.34 37.73
C PRO A 492 1.24 -14.34 37.26
N ALA A 493 0.83 -15.46 36.66
CA ALA A 493 -0.57 -15.73 36.36
C ALA A 493 -1.35 -16.05 37.67
N PRO A 494 -2.68 -15.87 37.69
CA PRO A 494 -3.52 -15.27 36.65
C PRO A 494 -3.39 -13.74 36.59
N LEU A 495 -3.35 -13.19 35.38
CA LEU A 495 -3.31 -11.74 35.17
C LEU A 495 -4.68 -11.12 35.52
N THR A 496 -4.67 -10.05 36.32
CA THR A 496 -5.89 -9.37 36.73
C THR A 496 -6.19 -8.20 35.77
N LEU A 497 -7.26 -8.30 34.98
CA LEU A 497 -7.67 -7.22 34.07
C LEU A 497 -8.05 -5.94 34.81
N VAL A 498 -7.80 -4.78 34.18
CA VAL A 498 -8.35 -3.51 34.65
C VAL A 498 -9.89 -3.50 34.50
N PRO A 499 -10.63 -2.83 35.41
CA PRO A 499 -12.10 -2.82 35.41
C PRO A 499 -12.74 -2.41 34.08
N ALA A 500 -12.13 -1.45 33.38
CA ALA A 500 -12.62 -0.99 32.07
C ALA A 500 -12.72 -2.13 31.04
N LEU A 501 -11.86 -3.15 31.13
CA LEU A 501 -11.86 -4.31 30.23
C LEU A 501 -12.79 -5.45 30.66
N LEU A 502 -13.44 -5.33 31.82
CA LEU A 502 -14.45 -6.27 32.32
C LEU A 502 -15.89 -5.76 32.11
N SER A 503 -16.02 -4.55 31.58
CA SER A 503 -17.28 -3.83 31.42
C SER A 503 -17.94 -4.10 30.04
N SER A 504 -18.91 -3.27 29.64
CA SER A 504 -19.62 -3.42 28.36
C SER A 504 -18.69 -3.32 27.15
N GLU A 505 -19.06 -3.92 26.01
CA GLU A 505 -18.27 -3.87 24.77
C GLU A 505 -17.93 -2.41 24.36
N SER A 506 -18.88 -1.49 24.51
CA SER A 506 -18.68 -0.07 24.20
C SER A 506 -17.63 0.56 25.12
N SER A 507 -17.66 0.24 26.40
CA SER A 507 -16.70 0.75 27.39
C SER A 507 -15.28 0.22 27.12
N GLN A 508 -15.17 -1.07 26.77
CA GLN A 508 -13.89 -1.66 26.36
C GLN A 508 -13.33 -0.99 25.10
N GLN A 509 -14.18 -0.69 24.12
CA GLN A 509 -13.78 0.00 22.88
C GLN A 509 -13.29 1.41 23.14
N THR A 510 -14.00 2.19 23.96
CA THR A 510 -13.57 3.54 24.35
C THR A 510 -12.22 3.49 25.08
N TYR A 511 -12.06 2.56 26.01
CA TYR A 511 -10.81 2.37 26.76
C TYR A 511 -9.64 2.00 25.84
N ALA A 512 -9.85 1.04 24.94
CA ALA A 512 -8.87 0.61 23.95
C ALA A 512 -8.46 1.76 23.02
N PHE A 513 -9.43 2.55 22.54
CA PHE A 513 -9.16 3.71 21.69
C PHE A 513 -8.31 4.76 22.41
N GLN A 514 -8.70 5.14 23.64
CA GLN A 514 -7.94 6.07 24.46
C GLN A 514 -6.52 5.57 24.73
N THR A 515 -6.36 4.28 25.02
CA THR A 515 -5.05 3.65 25.24
C THR A 515 -4.16 3.77 24.01
N LEU A 516 -4.69 3.46 22.82
CA LEU A 516 -3.94 3.49 21.57
C LEU A 516 -3.60 4.93 21.13
N ALA A 517 -4.52 5.88 21.33
CA ALA A 517 -4.35 7.28 20.95
C ALA A 517 -3.23 7.99 21.72
N GLN A 518 -2.94 7.55 22.94
CA GLN A 518 -1.89 8.15 23.77
C GLN A 518 -0.47 7.64 23.42
N GLU A 519 -0.33 6.60 22.57
CA GLU A 519 0.93 5.89 22.36
C GLU A 519 1.26 5.61 20.89
N THR A 520 0.95 6.58 20.05
CA THR A 520 1.06 6.46 18.58
C THR A 520 2.45 6.12 18.06
N SER A 521 3.51 6.42 18.82
CA SER A 521 4.93 6.27 18.42
C SER A 521 5.60 4.96 18.86
N ARG A 522 4.98 4.17 19.75
CA ARG A 522 5.67 3.05 20.41
C ARG A 522 5.40 1.67 19.83
N TYR A 523 4.40 1.51 18.97
CA TYR A 523 4.02 0.22 18.42
C TYR A 523 3.82 0.26 16.91
N ALA A 524 4.29 -0.80 16.25
CA ALA A 524 4.04 -1.06 14.83
C ALA A 524 2.69 -1.74 14.64
N SER A 525 2.45 -2.84 15.38
CA SER A 525 1.17 -3.56 15.42
C SER A 525 0.43 -3.34 16.74
N VAL A 526 -0.91 -3.41 16.71
CA VAL A 526 -1.72 -3.44 17.93
C VAL A 526 -1.45 -4.69 18.78
N ASP A 527 -0.93 -5.76 18.18
CA ASP A 527 -0.56 -6.99 18.89
C ASP A 527 0.65 -6.79 19.83
N ASP A 528 1.49 -5.80 19.55
CA ASP A 528 2.65 -5.47 20.39
C ASP A 528 2.24 -4.68 21.64
N VAL A 529 1.11 -3.99 21.58
CA VAL A 529 0.68 -3.02 22.60
C VAL A 529 0.53 -3.65 23.98
N PRO A 530 -0.10 -4.82 24.15
CA PRO A 530 -0.20 -5.45 25.47
C PRO A 530 1.17 -5.78 26.08
N ARG A 531 2.16 -6.13 25.25
CA ARG A 531 3.53 -6.44 25.72
C ARG A 531 4.30 -5.18 26.08
N LEU A 532 4.12 -4.10 25.31
CA LEU A 532 4.81 -2.83 25.53
C LEU A 532 4.22 -2.05 26.71
N LEU A 533 2.91 -2.15 26.92
CA LEU A 533 2.12 -1.35 27.86
C LEU A 533 1.20 -2.18 28.78
N PRO A 534 1.70 -3.25 29.40
CA PRO A 534 0.89 -4.26 30.10
C PRO A 534 0.11 -3.71 31.29
N TYR A 535 0.66 -2.73 32.00
CA TYR A 535 0.00 -2.09 33.14
C TYR A 535 -1.28 -1.31 32.78
N LEU A 536 -1.53 -1.03 31.50
CA LEU A 536 -2.80 -0.49 31.03
C LEU A 536 -3.87 -1.57 30.86
N PHE A 537 -3.49 -2.83 30.72
CA PHE A 537 -4.43 -3.93 30.52
C PHE A 537 -4.61 -4.75 31.78
N TRP A 538 -3.56 -4.88 32.57
CA TRP A 538 -3.52 -5.68 33.79
C TRP A 538 -3.00 -4.88 34.99
N ARG A 539 -3.50 -5.25 36.18
CA ARG A 539 -3.06 -4.69 37.45
C ARG A 539 -1.67 -5.24 37.82
N PRO A 540 -0.70 -4.38 38.20
CA PRO A 540 0.58 -4.86 38.68
C PRO A 540 0.41 -5.78 39.91
N PRO A 541 1.09 -6.94 39.93
CA PRO A 541 1.14 -7.82 41.09
C PRO A 541 1.68 -7.11 42.33
N VAL A 542 1.18 -7.50 43.51
CA VAL A 542 1.60 -6.93 44.81
C VAL A 542 3.12 -7.04 45.02
N ALA A 543 3.74 -8.12 44.55
CA ALA A 543 5.19 -8.33 44.62
C ALA A 543 6.00 -7.20 43.95
N ILE A 544 5.49 -6.62 42.86
CA ILE A 544 6.16 -5.50 42.16
C ILE A 544 6.14 -4.24 43.03
N TYR A 545 5.01 -3.94 43.66
CA TYR A 545 4.91 -2.81 44.60
C TYR A 545 5.82 -3.01 45.80
N ARG A 546 5.89 -4.22 46.37
CA ARG A 546 6.80 -4.55 47.47
C ARG A 546 8.25 -4.32 47.09
N ALA A 547 8.67 -4.84 45.94
CA ALA A 547 10.04 -4.66 45.45
C ALA A 547 10.40 -3.18 45.28
N ALA A 548 9.50 -2.39 44.67
CA ALA A 548 9.73 -0.96 44.49
C ALA A 548 9.80 -0.20 45.83
N LEU A 549 8.84 -0.43 46.73
CA LEU A 549 8.78 0.18 48.05
C LEU A 549 9.91 -0.28 48.99
N ALA A 550 10.54 -1.41 48.69
CA ALA A 550 11.72 -1.85 49.43
C ALA A 550 12.95 -0.95 49.16
N THR A 551 13.03 -0.37 47.96
CA THR A 551 14.12 0.54 47.54
C THR A 551 13.74 2.01 47.51
N GLU A 552 12.45 2.32 47.52
CA GLU A 552 11.91 3.68 47.42
C GLU A 552 11.10 4.03 48.67
N THR A 553 11.12 5.30 49.07
CA THR A 553 10.35 5.79 50.23
C THR A 553 9.49 6.98 49.80
N PRO A 554 8.34 6.75 49.14
CA PRO A 554 7.46 7.82 48.71
C PRO A 554 6.86 8.55 49.92
N ARG A 555 6.55 9.84 49.72
CA ARG A 555 5.94 10.69 50.73
C ARG A 555 4.51 10.25 51.10
N ARG A 556 4.25 10.05 52.40
CA ARG A 556 2.93 9.62 52.91
C ARG A 556 1.83 10.64 52.65
N ASP A 557 2.12 11.92 52.85
CA ASP A 557 1.16 13.00 52.64
C ASP A 557 0.69 13.07 51.18
N LEU A 558 1.57 12.75 50.22
CA LEU A 558 1.20 12.71 48.80
C LEU A 558 0.29 11.52 48.45
N ILE A 559 0.49 10.33 49.03
CA ILE A 559 -0.40 9.18 48.75
C ILE A 559 -1.76 9.36 49.41
N GLU A 560 -1.82 9.96 50.60
CA GLU A 560 -3.08 10.32 51.25
C GLU A 560 -3.85 11.36 50.43
N LEU A 561 -3.15 12.36 49.89
CA LEU A 561 -3.74 13.35 48.98
C LEU A 561 -4.29 12.72 47.68
N VAL A 562 -3.57 11.76 47.11
CA VAL A 562 -4.03 10.99 45.94
C VAL A 562 -5.29 10.20 46.28
N LEU A 563 -5.30 9.48 47.40
CA LEU A 563 -6.47 8.72 47.86
C LEU A 563 -7.68 9.61 48.13
N ASP A 564 -7.48 10.72 48.84
CA ASP A 564 -8.52 11.72 49.11
C ASP A 564 -9.14 12.21 47.80
N THR A 565 -8.31 12.58 46.82
CA THR A 565 -8.81 13.05 45.52
C THR A 565 -9.52 11.94 44.74
N VAL A 566 -8.94 10.74 44.66
CA VAL A 566 -9.58 9.61 43.95
C VAL A 566 -10.91 9.23 44.58
N ASN A 567 -11.05 9.37 45.90
CA ASN A 567 -12.27 8.99 46.62
C ASN A 567 -13.36 10.06 46.58
N SER A 568 -12.99 11.35 46.46
CA SER A 568 -13.92 12.48 46.59
C SER A 568 -14.24 13.23 45.29
N ILE A 569 -13.46 13.01 44.21
CA ILE A 569 -13.65 13.78 42.97
C ILE A 569 -14.94 13.39 42.23
N ASP A 570 -15.74 14.40 41.86
CA ASP A 570 -16.98 14.22 41.11
C ASP A 570 -16.75 13.91 39.62
N SER A 571 -15.68 14.46 39.04
CA SER A 571 -15.32 14.26 37.63
C SER A 571 -13.86 13.83 37.50
N TRP A 572 -13.66 12.63 36.96
CA TRP A 572 -12.32 12.07 36.78
C TRP A 572 -11.45 12.91 35.84
N GLU A 573 -12.05 13.60 34.87
CA GLU A 573 -11.32 14.39 33.88
C GLU A 573 -10.54 15.56 34.50
N THR A 574 -11.02 16.10 35.63
CA THR A 574 -10.38 17.23 36.33
C THR A 574 -9.52 16.79 37.52
N ALA A 575 -9.53 15.50 37.86
CA ALA A 575 -8.89 14.97 39.07
C ALA A 575 -7.39 15.25 39.14
N LEU A 576 -6.67 15.14 38.02
CA LEU A 576 -5.23 15.39 37.99
C LEU A 576 -4.89 16.88 38.18
N ASP A 577 -5.66 17.78 37.55
CA ASP A 577 -5.43 19.21 37.71
C ASP A 577 -5.83 19.66 39.12
N HIS A 578 -6.84 19.03 39.72
CA HIS A 578 -7.18 19.21 41.13
C HIS A 578 -6.03 18.78 42.05
N LEU A 579 -5.41 17.62 41.80
CA LEU A 579 -4.22 17.16 42.54
C LEU A 579 -3.07 18.15 42.42
N LEU A 580 -2.74 18.58 41.20
CA LEU A 580 -1.61 19.46 40.94
C LEU A 580 -1.77 20.85 41.58
N ARG A 581 -3.00 21.36 41.73
CA ARG A 581 -3.25 22.63 42.43
C ARG A 581 -3.06 22.54 43.95
N ARG A 582 -3.16 21.33 44.51
CA ARG A 582 -3.01 21.07 45.96
C ARG A 582 -1.57 20.76 46.35
N VAL A 583 -0.69 20.50 45.38
CA VAL A 583 0.73 20.20 45.60
C VAL A 583 1.58 21.43 45.27
N PRO A 584 2.46 21.89 46.18
CA PRO A 584 3.44 22.95 45.90
C PRO A 584 4.28 22.64 44.65
N SER A 585 4.63 23.66 43.88
CA SER A 585 5.30 23.48 42.57
C SER A 585 6.65 22.77 42.66
N ASP A 586 7.37 22.93 43.77
CA ASP A 586 8.62 22.24 44.10
C ASP A 586 8.43 20.74 44.39
N GLN A 587 7.22 20.31 44.75
CA GLN A 587 6.87 18.92 45.08
C GLN A 587 6.17 18.19 43.93
N ALA A 588 5.88 18.87 42.81
CA ALA A 588 5.29 18.25 41.63
C ALA A 588 6.09 17.05 41.07
N PRO A 589 7.44 17.05 41.04
CA PRO A 589 8.21 15.89 40.63
C PRO A 589 7.99 14.64 41.51
N ASP A 590 7.82 14.84 42.82
CA ASP A 590 7.57 13.76 43.77
C ASP A 590 6.18 13.17 43.57
N LEU A 591 5.16 14.02 43.36
CA LEU A 591 3.81 13.57 42.99
C LEU A 591 3.87 12.75 41.70
N HIS A 592 4.56 13.24 40.66
CA HIS A 592 4.65 12.52 39.40
C HIS A 592 5.37 11.16 39.53
N SER A 593 6.36 11.06 40.42
CA SER A 593 7.08 9.84 40.75
C SER A 593 6.19 8.85 41.50
N LEU A 594 5.42 9.33 42.47
CA LEU A 594 4.41 8.54 43.18
C LEU A 594 3.32 8.04 42.22
N LEU A 595 2.80 8.89 41.33
CA LEU A 595 1.81 8.47 40.35
C LEU A 595 2.34 7.37 39.43
N ARG A 596 3.62 7.43 39.01
CA ARG A 596 4.23 6.31 38.28
C ARG A 596 4.33 5.07 39.15
N LEU A 597 4.82 5.19 40.39
CA LEU A 597 4.89 4.07 41.33
C LEU A 597 3.52 3.39 41.49
N VAL A 598 2.45 4.15 41.75
CA VAL A 598 1.09 3.62 41.89
C VAL A 598 0.60 2.97 40.59
N ALA A 599 0.79 3.63 39.46
CA ALA A 599 0.29 3.12 38.19
C ALA A 599 1.03 1.86 37.72
N ILE A 600 2.35 1.78 37.85
CA ILE A 600 3.15 0.74 37.16
C ILE A 600 4.13 -0.02 38.06
N GLY A 601 4.17 0.30 39.36
CA GLY A 601 5.08 -0.34 40.31
C GLY A 601 6.53 0.13 40.20
N SER A 602 6.79 1.34 39.66
CA SER A 602 8.12 1.94 39.61
C SER A 602 8.04 3.46 39.48
N SER A 603 8.85 4.21 40.24
CA SER A 603 8.94 5.67 40.09
C SER A 603 9.86 6.12 38.94
N GLN A 604 10.79 5.26 38.53
CA GLN A 604 11.90 5.56 37.60
C GLN A 604 11.64 5.13 36.15
N ALA A 605 10.58 4.38 35.88
CA ALA A 605 10.33 3.90 34.53
C ALA A 605 10.20 5.07 33.55
N ALA A 606 11.12 5.15 32.58
CA ALA A 606 11.17 6.11 31.48
C ALA A 606 10.01 5.97 30.47
N GLY A 607 8.88 5.41 30.92
CA GLY A 607 7.79 4.92 30.09
C GLY A 607 6.85 6.02 29.62
N LYS A 608 6.24 6.81 30.52
CA LYS A 608 5.20 7.79 30.15
C LYS A 608 5.12 8.94 31.14
N ALA A 609 4.59 10.08 30.68
CA ALA A 609 4.13 11.10 31.60
C ALA A 609 3.04 10.49 32.50
N SER A 610 3.20 10.58 33.83
CA SER A 610 2.21 10.05 34.79
C SER A 610 0.81 10.62 34.56
N ARG A 611 0.70 11.77 33.88
CA ARG A 611 -0.57 12.34 33.40
C ARG A 611 -1.38 11.36 32.52
N ILE A 612 -0.72 10.67 31.59
CA ILE A 612 -1.37 9.74 30.66
C ILE A 612 -1.87 8.51 31.42
N LEU A 613 -1.02 7.94 32.27
CA LEU A 613 -1.40 6.80 33.12
C LEU A 613 -2.57 7.16 34.04
N PHE A 614 -2.54 8.37 34.59
CA PHE A 614 -3.61 8.89 35.43
C PHE A 614 -4.94 8.95 34.67
N SER A 615 -4.94 9.61 33.51
CA SER A 615 -6.14 9.75 32.69
C SER A 615 -6.70 8.40 32.21
N VAL A 616 -5.86 7.54 31.63
CA VAL A 616 -6.32 6.32 30.95
C VAL A 616 -6.85 5.25 31.91
N LEU A 617 -6.18 4.98 33.04
CA LEU A 617 -6.57 3.87 33.92
C LEU A 617 -7.96 4.03 34.57
N GLY A 618 -8.43 5.27 34.72
CA GLY A 618 -9.75 5.56 35.31
C GLY A 618 -9.77 5.50 36.84
N GLN A 619 -10.79 6.14 37.42
CA GLN A 619 -10.91 6.33 38.87
C GLN A 619 -10.90 5.03 39.66
N ASP A 620 -11.62 4.01 39.20
CA ASP A 620 -11.76 2.73 39.91
C ASP A 620 -10.43 1.99 40.04
N GLU A 621 -9.65 1.95 38.97
CA GLU A 621 -8.34 1.27 39.01
C GLU A 621 -7.34 2.06 39.85
N TRP A 622 -7.39 3.40 39.82
CA TRP A 622 -6.59 4.23 40.70
C TRP A 622 -6.93 4.03 42.17
N ARG A 623 -8.22 3.88 42.50
CA ARG A 623 -8.67 3.62 43.87
C ARG A 623 -8.03 2.33 44.39
N VAL A 624 -8.05 1.28 43.58
CA VAL A 624 -7.45 -0.01 43.95
C VAL A 624 -5.93 0.10 44.10
N ARG A 625 -5.23 0.65 43.09
CA ARG A 625 -3.75 0.72 43.10
C ARG A 625 -3.22 1.64 44.19
N ALA A 626 -3.83 2.81 44.40
CA ALA A 626 -3.41 3.74 45.44
C ALA A 626 -3.64 3.17 46.85
N THR A 627 -4.76 2.47 47.06
CA THR A 627 -5.04 1.80 48.33
C THR A 627 -4.02 0.70 48.61
N GLN A 628 -3.65 -0.09 47.61
CA GLN A 628 -2.63 -1.13 47.73
C GLN A 628 -1.27 -0.54 48.14
N VAL A 629 -0.83 0.54 47.50
CA VAL A 629 0.44 1.21 47.84
C VAL A 629 0.39 1.81 49.24
N HIS A 630 -0.72 2.45 49.62
CA HIS A 630 -0.90 3.02 50.96
C HIS A 630 -0.83 1.95 52.05
N ASN A 631 -1.52 0.81 51.86
CA ASN A 631 -1.49 -0.31 52.81
C ASN A 631 -0.09 -0.90 52.95
N LEU A 632 0.65 -1.08 51.85
CA LEU A 632 2.03 -1.57 51.90
C LEU A 632 2.98 -0.58 52.61
N LEU A 633 2.74 0.72 52.51
CA LEU A 633 3.49 1.73 53.27
C LEU A 633 3.19 1.63 54.77
N LEU A 634 1.93 1.39 55.17
CA LEU A 634 1.58 1.14 56.57
C LEU A 634 2.23 -0.15 57.10
N GLU A 635 2.27 -1.21 56.28
CA GLU A 635 2.97 -2.46 56.61
C GLU A 635 4.46 -2.20 56.84
N LEU A 636 5.14 -1.45 55.95
CA LEU A 636 6.56 -1.11 56.11
C LEU A 636 6.85 -0.29 57.36
N ASP A 637 6.00 0.66 57.72
CA ASP A 637 6.18 1.45 58.93
C ASP A 637 6.08 0.59 60.19
N SER A 638 5.16 -0.39 60.18
CA SER A 638 5.00 -1.33 61.31
C SER A 638 6.13 -2.36 61.40
N GLY A 639 6.63 -2.85 60.26
CA GLY A 639 7.66 -3.88 60.17
C GLY A 639 9.10 -3.35 60.16
N GLY A 640 9.28 -2.05 59.91
CA GLY A 640 10.56 -1.36 59.87
C GLY A 640 11.57 -1.97 58.91
N GLU A 641 12.85 -1.80 59.24
CA GLU A 641 13.97 -2.24 58.40
C GLU A 641 14.02 -3.77 58.18
N SER A 642 13.50 -4.55 59.13
CA SER A 642 13.46 -6.02 59.01
C SER A 642 12.52 -6.47 57.89
N LEU A 643 11.34 -5.84 57.77
CA LEU A 643 10.40 -6.15 56.69
C LEU A 643 10.91 -5.65 55.34
N ARG A 644 11.54 -4.47 55.33
CA ARG A 644 12.19 -3.92 54.13
C ARG A 644 13.23 -4.89 53.56
N ARG A 645 14.14 -5.43 54.39
CA ARG A 645 15.12 -6.44 53.96
C ARG A 645 14.45 -7.71 53.43
N LYS A 646 13.40 -8.19 54.08
CA LYS A 646 12.64 -9.35 53.61
C LYS A 646 12.10 -9.13 52.19
N TRP A 647 11.54 -7.96 51.89
CA TRP A 647 11.05 -7.65 50.54
C TRP A 647 12.18 -7.52 49.50
N ILE A 648 13.37 -7.04 49.91
CA ILE A 648 14.57 -7.04 49.05
C ILE A 648 15.00 -8.48 48.73
N ASP A 649 15.02 -9.35 49.73
CA ASP A 649 15.40 -10.75 49.57
C ASP A 649 14.40 -11.50 48.68
N GLU A 650 13.09 -11.31 48.90
CA GLU A 650 12.02 -11.85 48.05
C GLU A 650 12.17 -11.39 46.59
N ALA A 651 12.41 -10.09 46.37
CA ALA A 651 12.65 -9.56 45.03
C ALA A 651 13.92 -10.15 44.39
N THR A 652 14.99 -10.34 45.16
CA THR A 652 16.24 -10.92 44.66
C THR A 652 16.07 -12.39 44.27
N ILE A 653 15.34 -13.18 45.05
CA ILE A 653 15.04 -14.59 44.75
C ILE A 653 14.26 -14.69 43.44
N MET A 654 13.16 -13.93 43.31
CA MET A 654 12.31 -13.92 42.12
C MET A 654 13.04 -13.47 40.85
N THR A 655 14.15 -12.74 40.97
CA THR A 655 14.96 -12.31 39.81
C THR A 655 16.07 -13.31 39.47
N SER A 656 16.52 -14.09 40.46
CA SER A 656 17.56 -15.13 40.30
C SER A 656 17.01 -16.45 39.73
N GLU A 657 15.81 -16.86 40.14
CA GLU A 657 15.14 -18.07 39.60
C GLU A 657 14.84 -17.90 38.10
N VAL A 658 14.53 -16.68 37.68
CA VAL A 658 14.25 -16.29 36.29
C VAL A 658 15.49 -16.38 35.39
N ASN A 659 16.68 -16.04 35.90
CA ASN A 659 17.91 -16.15 35.10
C ASN A 659 18.34 -17.61 34.88
N ASN A 660 17.94 -18.53 35.76
CA ASN A 660 18.25 -19.96 35.65
C ASN A 660 17.25 -20.75 34.79
N SER A 661 16.07 -20.18 34.46
CA SER A 661 15.05 -20.80 33.59
C SER A 661 15.13 -20.35 32.12
N VAL A 662 16.06 -19.45 31.80
CA VAL A 662 16.32 -18.92 30.44
C VAL A 662 17.62 -19.47 29.82
N GLU A 663 18.49 -20.11 30.62
CA GLU A 663 19.57 -21.01 30.14
C GLU A 663 19.06 -22.42 29.88
#